data_AF-A0ABD3FL97-F1
#
_entry.id   AF-A0ABD3FL97-F1
#
_cell.length_a   1.000
_cell.length_b   1.000
_cell.length_c   1.000
_cell.angle_alpha   90.00
_cell.angle_beta   90.00
_cell.angle_gamma   90.00
#
_symmetry.space_group_name_H-M   'P 1'
#
loop_
_entity.id
_entity.type
_entity.pdbx_description
1 polymer ?
#
loop_
_entity_poly.entity_id
_entity_poly.type
_entity_poly.pdbx_seq_one_letter_code
_entity_poly.pdbx_strand_id
1 'polypeptide(L)'
;MAAVLSGTNLVPLCTSSESSEGSDGHGLRLHEEGVEVFHGAKLLSRKVALVGVLYVSEDDKSDGSSDRGLFLSSSAISVPEQDASMLLLVLRGVSLVNEPFWGSLLLILSSHVVIAKNGPITNAGFQAALPFLGNYTQLQVGEGVVDADRNAMLLKELAPRFTWGAIDLKIKDMNGCDSASTYFEQQLAAGSTDAQLLLSALVPTRDCVVLKSNSFQGPEDAHTSPKLMTHVADRLECKSFFGRYLNGALLVRLIRSLTHAMAAPDGVPVVLQRVVTNVFAAHWQGLVQRAFKSYCDVMHARLAVYERAPITAEYLLDVTERKLKANASQSNQHAAVVDAGQGSYSVFDEFGNLKKQQVSEVEDSAVTTTPAPLNTGLFSFLKNRAGRALSKQLSRFPTNRFSTSMRAGGQATTKGDNGGLGGILEDAEAAEAELQEEAQAAHVPDVLLARCTASITRYSVPMEYLNTPSEAMPVNTTVLDIVHAEVLEEVNTLLKPFLVDLSGPPPSSPELACSLDFRVGKMNLWAKLGRVRRRFERANEVSSAIFCGELLRYLHSVVLNKNETDTEAQQQQQLRGRAVSSIMLVDKKSGNATVSLTRVPLELLTYKNNLEAMVSQYNFVARGPQAAKVLAGFLYGPVRSQLQYLTQQEYDRFTAAWDEKERRLTELEEALDDKERQVSHITKSNAEWGRQEHETVAQIEQTHGEQVTSLQGAIRGTETQIESALAEQQALYQSTMQATRRTIDTVDKVADKGRVVSGYLERYEKGHLFSSRWRQYFYVLKHSTLTCYKSKSEHEERGPPFERPISISGYSVVRSRTDELKIKLVPPEAGHQMLRFRAPASVGRETWMKRFTEATQCSSR
;
A
#
# COMPACT_ATOMS: atom_id res chain seq x y z
N MET A 1 56.50 -26.98 -51.99
CA MET A 1 57.04 -25.67 -51.59
C MET A 1 57.84 -25.00 -52.71
N ALA A 2 58.91 -25.60 -53.22
CA ALA A 2 59.77 -25.02 -54.27
C ALA A 2 59.07 -24.56 -55.58
N ALA A 3 57.98 -25.23 -56.01
CA ALA A 3 57.26 -24.86 -57.24
C ALA A 3 56.37 -23.61 -57.13
N VAL A 4 55.99 -23.20 -55.92
CA VAL A 4 55.25 -21.95 -55.65
C VAL A 4 56.21 -20.75 -55.58
N LEU A 5 57.48 -21.04 -55.26
CA LEU A 5 58.55 -20.08 -55.01
C LEU A 5 59.25 -19.57 -56.27
N SER A 6 59.36 -20.43 -57.28
CA SER A 6 59.93 -20.03 -58.56
C SER A 6 59.07 -18.98 -59.25
N GLY A 7 57.74 -18.98 -59.14
CA GLY A 7 56.86 -18.01 -59.83
C GLY A 7 56.62 -16.65 -59.13
N THR A 8 57.46 -16.21 -58.19
CA THR A 8 57.13 -15.07 -57.32
C THR A 8 57.43 -13.72 -57.99
N ASN A 9 56.37 -13.05 -58.46
CA ASN A 9 56.45 -11.63 -58.84
C ASN A 9 56.82 -10.80 -57.59
N LEU A 10 57.84 -9.96 -57.73
CA LEU A 10 58.28 -9.01 -56.72
C LEU A 10 57.52 -7.70 -56.86
N VAL A 11 57.09 -7.16 -55.73
CA VAL A 11 56.33 -5.90 -55.62
C VAL A 11 57.23 -4.89 -54.91
N PRO A 12 57.29 -3.62 -55.35
CA PRO A 12 58.07 -2.61 -54.65
C PRO A 12 57.50 -2.42 -53.23
N LEU A 13 58.38 -2.45 -52.22
CA LEU A 13 58.00 -2.20 -50.83
C LEU A 13 58.49 -0.82 -50.40
N CYS A 14 59.79 -0.57 -50.51
CA CYS A 14 60.41 0.71 -50.17
C CYS A 14 61.47 1.04 -51.21
N THR A 15 61.30 2.12 -51.97
CA THR A 15 62.25 2.51 -53.03
C THR A 15 62.70 3.96 -52.89
N SER A 16 63.79 4.29 -53.57
CA SER A 16 64.29 5.66 -53.76
C SER A 16 64.24 6.01 -55.26
N SER A 17 63.80 7.22 -55.60
CA SER A 17 63.77 7.71 -56.99
C SER A 17 65.02 8.56 -57.28
N GLU A 18 65.67 8.33 -58.43
CA GLU A 18 66.81 9.15 -58.89
C GLU A 18 66.41 10.56 -59.39
N SER A 19 65.12 10.83 -59.60
CA SER A 19 64.65 11.99 -60.38
C SER A 19 64.30 13.27 -59.61
N SER A 20 64.55 13.37 -58.30
CA SER A 20 64.32 14.61 -57.55
C SER A 20 65.63 15.33 -57.25
N GLU A 21 66.29 15.83 -58.28
CA GLU A 21 67.26 16.92 -58.11
C GLU A 21 66.51 18.16 -57.62
N GLY A 22 66.58 18.44 -56.32
CA GLY A 22 66.13 19.71 -55.73
C GLY A 22 64.94 19.60 -54.79
N SER A 23 65.14 19.01 -53.61
CA SER A 23 64.54 19.44 -52.34
C SER A 23 64.91 18.42 -51.25
N ASP A 24 65.81 18.81 -50.36
CA ASP A 24 66.05 18.30 -49.00
C ASP A 24 65.39 16.96 -48.59
N GLY A 25 66.19 15.90 -48.55
CA GLY A 25 65.90 14.65 -47.84
C GLY A 25 66.09 13.39 -48.70
N HIS A 26 66.75 12.36 -48.15
CA HIS A 26 66.77 11.01 -48.70
C HIS A 26 65.33 10.46 -48.81
N GLY A 27 64.64 10.74 -49.91
CA GLY A 27 63.22 10.47 -50.09
C GLY A 27 62.89 8.99 -50.25
N LEU A 28 62.90 8.24 -49.15
CA LEU A 28 62.42 6.85 -49.11
C LEU A 28 60.89 6.83 -49.26
N ARG A 29 60.39 6.14 -50.28
CA ARG A 29 58.96 5.97 -50.52
C ARG A 29 58.52 4.55 -50.22
N LEU A 30 57.61 4.42 -49.25
CA LEU A 30 56.89 3.16 -49.00
C LEU A 30 55.73 3.05 -50.00
N HIS A 31 55.64 1.93 -50.72
CA HIS A 31 54.60 1.70 -51.72
C HIS A 31 53.40 0.97 -51.12
N GLU A 32 52.19 1.41 -51.49
CA GLU A 32 50.95 0.79 -51.01
C GLU A 32 50.82 -0.67 -51.48
N GLU A 33 51.31 -1.01 -52.67
CA GLU A 33 51.27 -2.39 -53.19
C GLU A 33 51.97 -3.39 -52.25
N GLY A 34 53.15 -3.03 -51.73
CA GLY A 34 53.86 -3.84 -50.73
C GLY A 34 53.17 -3.83 -49.36
N VAL A 35 52.49 -2.74 -49.00
CA VAL A 35 51.71 -2.62 -47.75
C VAL A 35 50.46 -3.51 -47.81
N GLU A 36 49.78 -3.60 -48.95
CA GLU A 36 48.60 -4.45 -49.14
C GLU A 36 48.93 -5.94 -48.96
N VAL A 37 50.11 -6.38 -49.40
CA VAL A 37 50.58 -7.76 -49.13
C VAL A 37 50.56 -8.05 -47.64
N PHE A 38 51.09 -7.16 -46.80
CA PHE A 38 51.09 -7.32 -45.34
C PHE A 38 49.70 -7.24 -44.69
N HIS A 39 48.71 -6.65 -45.35
CA HIS A 39 47.32 -6.61 -44.89
C HIS A 39 46.51 -7.86 -45.28
N GLY A 40 47.12 -8.83 -45.95
CA GLY A 40 46.48 -10.12 -46.22
C GLY A 40 46.02 -10.83 -44.94
N ALA A 41 44.83 -11.44 -44.97
CA ALA A 41 44.19 -12.05 -43.79
C ALA A 41 45.09 -13.06 -43.04
N LYS A 42 45.91 -13.83 -43.76
CA LYS A 42 46.87 -14.78 -43.17
C LYS A 42 48.03 -14.09 -42.43
N LEU A 43 48.46 -12.92 -42.91
CA LEU A 43 49.60 -12.18 -42.38
C LEU A 43 49.21 -11.28 -41.20
N LEU A 44 47.93 -10.91 -41.09
CA LEU A 44 47.41 -10.20 -39.93
C LEU A 44 47.27 -11.10 -38.69
N SER A 45 47.02 -12.39 -38.90
CA SER A 45 46.72 -13.36 -37.84
C SER A 45 47.91 -14.23 -37.42
N ARG A 46 48.98 -14.31 -38.24
CA ARG A 46 50.15 -15.15 -37.98
C ARG A 46 51.43 -14.35 -37.82
N LYS A 47 52.46 -15.01 -37.29
CA LYS A 47 53.84 -14.49 -37.24
C LYS A 47 54.36 -14.32 -38.66
N VAL A 48 55.11 -13.25 -38.90
CA VAL A 48 55.73 -12.99 -40.21
C VAL A 48 57.24 -13.07 -40.05
N ALA A 49 57.88 -13.85 -40.92
CA ALA A 49 59.34 -13.94 -41.00
C ALA A 49 59.80 -13.44 -42.37
N LEU A 50 60.71 -12.46 -42.36
CA LEU A 50 61.27 -11.89 -43.57
C LEU A 50 62.61 -12.57 -43.89
N VAL A 51 62.77 -13.00 -45.14
CA VAL A 51 64.02 -13.55 -45.66
C VAL A 51 64.63 -12.51 -46.59
N GLY A 52 65.70 -11.87 -46.14
CA GLY A 52 66.45 -10.92 -46.93
C GLY A 52 67.29 -11.62 -47.99
N VAL A 53 67.22 -11.22 -49.25
CA VAL A 53 68.09 -11.71 -50.31
C VAL A 53 68.78 -10.55 -51.01
N LEU A 54 70.09 -10.63 -51.11
CA LEU A 54 70.95 -9.67 -51.80
C LEU A 54 71.80 -10.42 -52.83
N TYR A 55 71.78 -9.96 -54.07
CA TYR A 55 72.70 -10.41 -55.11
C TYR A 55 73.77 -9.33 -55.34
N VAL A 56 75.04 -9.70 -55.25
CA VAL A 56 76.17 -8.78 -55.42
C VAL A 56 76.83 -9.07 -56.77
N SER A 57 76.54 -8.23 -57.76
CA SER A 57 77.17 -8.27 -59.09
C SER A 57 78.55 -7.61 -59.06
N GLU A 58 79.46 -8.03 -59.93
CA GLU A 58 80.78 -7.40 -60.11
C GLU A 58 80.80 -6.37 -61.26
N ASP A 59 79.76 -6.33 -62.10
CA ASP A 59 79.61 -5.38 -63.20
C ASP A 59 78.62 -4.26 -62.80
N ASP A 60 79.14 -3.08 -62.45
CA ASP A 60 78.41 -1.85 -62.09
C ASP A 60 77.66 -1.20 -63.28
N LYS A 61 76.94 -1.97 -64.10
CA LYS A 61 76.06 -1.41 -65.14
C LYS A 61 74.67 -1.20 -64.56
N SER A 62 74.46 -0.05 -63.94
CA SER A 62 73.14 0.43 -63.56
C SER A 62 72.30 0.66 -64.82
N ASP A 63 71.37 -0.24 -65.12
CA ASP A 63 70.31 0.03 -66.10
C ASP A 63 69.43 1.18 -65.56
N GLY A 64 69.68 2.39 -66.06
CA GLY A 64 69.19 3.67 -65.53
C GLY A 64 67.70 3.96 -65.73
N SER A 65 66.80 3.04 -65.39
CA SER A 65 65.35 3.30 -65.46
C SER A 65 64.46 2.53 -64.48
N SER A 66 65.01 1.80 -63.50
CA SER A 66 64.20 1.04 -62.53
C SER A 66 64.25 1.62 -61.12
N ASP A 67 63.12 1.59 -60.41
CA ASP A 67 63.06 1.93 -58.99
C ASP A 67 64.05 1.05 -58.20
N ARG A 68 64.90 1.66 -57.37
CA ARG A 68 65.92 0.95 -56.57
C ARG A 68 65.56 0.91 -55.09
N GLY A 69 65.79 -0.23 -54.43
CA GLY A 69 65.49 -0.42 -53.01
C GLY A 69 65.00 -1.83 -52.68
N LEU A 70 64.08 -1.92 -51.72
CA LEU A 70 63.53 -3.17 -51.18
C LEU A 70 62.24 -3.58 -51.90
N PHE A 71 62.23 -4.83 -52.35
CA PHE A 71 61.11 -5.49 -53.01
C PHE A 71 60.62 -6.68 -52.19
N LEU A 72 59.31 -6.89 -52.15
CA LEU A 72 58.67 -7.95 -51.38
C LEU A 72 58.06 -9.00 -52.34
N SER A 73 58.12 -10.28 -51.99
CA SER A 73 57.35 -11.30 -52.69
C SER A 73 55.84 -11.03 -52.58
N SER A 74 55.12 -11.09 -53.71
CA SER A 74 53.66 -10.92 -53.78
C SER A 74 52.85 -11.97 -53.01
N SER A 75 53.44 -13.11 -52.65
CA SER A 75 52.77 -14.17 -51.89
C SER A 75 53.63 -14.66 -50.73
N ALA A 76 52.96 -14.98 -49.62
CA ALA A 76 53.58 -15.53 -48.43
C ALA A 76 53.48 -17.06 -48.38
N ILE A 77 54.49 -17.70 -47.80
CA ILE A 77 54.57 -19.16 -47.67
C ILE A 77 54.33 -19.53 -46.22
N SER A 78 53.37 -20.42 -45.99
CA SER A 78 53.10 -20.92 -44.64
C SER A 78 54.20 -21.91 -44.24
N VAL A 79 54.83 -21.65 -43.10
CA VAL A 79 55.73 -22.58 -42.40
C VAL A 79 54.98 -23.11 -41.19
N PRO A 80 54.31 -24.28 -41.31
CA PRO A 80 53.36 -24.77 -40.31
C PRO A 80 54.02 -25.10 -38.98
N GLU A 81 55.28 -25.56 -38.99
CA GLU A 81 56.04 -25.94 -37.79
C GLU A 81 56.23 -24.78 -36.81
N GLN A 82 56.19 -23.53 -37.29
CA GLN A 82 56.41 -22.33 -36.47
C GLN A 82 55.17 -21.42 -36.36
N ASP A 83 54.04 -21.84 -36.96
CA ASP A 83 52.85 -21.00 -37.17
C ASP A 83 53.22 -19.62 -37.76
N ALA A 84 54.08 -19.65 -38.78
CA ALA A 84 54.66 -18.46 -39.37
C ALA A 84 54.40 -18.39 -40.88
N SER A 85 54.42 -17.17 -41.40
CA SER A 85 54.36 -16.87 -42.82
C SER A 85 55.69 -16.26 -43.26
N MET A 86 56.38 -16.93 -44.16
CA MET A 86 57.64 -16.51 -44.74
C MET A 86 57.39 -15.63 -45.97
N LEU A 87 58.07 -14.48 -46.03
CA LEU A 87 58.08 -13.57 -47.18
C LEU A 87 59.53 -13.26 -47.58
N LEU A 88 59.77 -13.10 -48.88
CA LEU A 88 61.07 -12.71 -49.41
C LEU A 88 61.17 -11.20 -49.49
N LEU A 89 62.29 -10.65 -49.00
CA LEU A 89 62.65 -9.25 -49.07
C LEU A 89 63.94 -9.13 -49.89
N VAL A 90 63.82 -8.70 -51.15
CA VAL A 90 64.93 -8.65 -52.10
C VAL A 90 65.43 -7.21 -52.24
N LEU A 91 66.72 -6.99 -52.04
CA LEU A 91 67.36 -5.69 -52.26
C LEU A 91 67.90 -5.63 -53.70
N ARG A 92 67.46 -4.63 -54.48
CA ARG A 92 67.82 -4.47 -55.91
C ARG A 92 68.22 -3.05 -56.27
N GLY A 93 69.16 -2.91 -57.20
CA GLY A 93 69.53 -1.63 -57.83
C GLY A 93 70.28 -0.65 -56.94
N VAL A 94 70.80 -1.09 -55.79
CA VAL A 94 71.46 -0.24 -54.79
C VAL A 94 72.94 -0.60 -54.68
N SER A 95 73.82 0.39 -54.73
CA SER A 95 75.23 0.24 -54.38
C SER A 95 75.42 0.38 -52.87
N LEU A 96 75.77 -0.72 -52.19
CA LEU A 96 75.96 -0.75 -50.74
C LEU A 96 77.19 0.03 -50.25
N VAL A 97 78.10 0.38 -51.16
CA VAL A 97 79.24 1.24 -50.86
C VAL A 97 78.78 2.69 -50.69
N ASN A 98 77.87 3.15 -51.56
CA ASN A 98 77.36 4.53 -51.55
C ASN A 98 76.18 4.70 -50.58
N GLU A 99 75.30 3.68 -50.51
CA GLU A 99 74.08 3.70 -49.70
C GLU A 99 74.04 2.51 -48.71
N PRO A 100 74.96 2.46 -47.72
CA PRO A 100 75.06 1.32 -46.80
C PRO A 100 73.82 1.13 -45.93
N PHE A 101 73.00 2.17 -45.73
CA PHE A 101 71.81 2.09 -44.88
C PHE A 101 70.79 1.04 -45.36
N TRP A 102 70.70 0.76 -46.67
CA TRP A 102 69.82 -0.26 -47.22
C TRP A 102 70.20 -1.67 -46.75
N GLY A 103 71.51 -1.95 -46.68
CA GLY A 103 72.00 -3.21 -46.14
C GLY A 103 71.72 -3.34 -44.64
N SER A 104 71.90 -2.25 -43.87
CA SER A 104 71.54 -2.23 -42.45
C SER A 104 70.04 -2.43 -42.23
N LEU A 105 69.18 -1.78 -43.03
CA LEU A 105 67.73 -1.94 -42.98
C LEU A 105 67.30 -3.38 -43.32
N LEU A 106 67.91 -3.98 -44.35
CA LEU A 106 67.69 -5.39 -44.71
C LEU A 106 68.03 -6.32 -43.54
N LEU A 107 69.17 -6.08 -42.88
CA LEU A 107 69.65 -6.88 -41.74
C LEU A 107 68.73 -6.74 -40.51
N ILE A 108 68.25 -5.53 -40.21
CA ILE A 108 67.32 -5.29 -39.10
C ILE A 108 65.99 -6.00 -39.35
N LEU A 109 65.40 -5.86 -40.54
CA LEU A 109 64.06 -6.37 -40.82
C LEU A 109 64.02 -7.89 -40.98
N SER A 110 65.09 -8.48 -41.52
CA SER A 110 65.12 -9.89 -41.85
C SER A 110 65.30 -10.76 -40.61
N SER A 111 64.69 -11.94 -40.63
CA SER A 111 64.98 -13.07 -39.75
C SER A 111 66.19 -13.87 -40.25
N HIS A 112 66.33 -13.97 -41.56
CA HIS A 112 67.40 -14.68 -42.25
C HIS A 112 67.85 -13.85 -43.45
N VAL A 113 69.13 -13.55 -43.57
CA VAL A 113 69.71 -12.85 -44.73
C VAL A 113 70.58 -13.79 -45.54
N VAL A 114 70.40 -13.76 -46.86
CA VAL A 114 71.18 -14.49 -47.84
C VAL A 114 71.92 -13.48 -48.71
N ILE A 115 73.23 -13.61 -48.80
CA ILE A 115 74.05 -12.84 -49.72
C ILE A 115 74.60 -13.77 -50.78
N ALA A 116 74.15 -13.57 -52.01
CA ALA A 116 74.54 -14.38 -53.15
C ALA A 116 75.62 -13.66 -53.96
N LYS A 117 76.76 -14.33 -54.18
CA LYS A 117 77.89 -13.81 -54.96
C LYS A 117 78.48 -14.90 -55.86
N ASN A 118 78.94 -14.51 -57.04
CA ASN A 118 79.54 -15.40 -58.02
C ASN A 118 80.95 -15.85 -57.61
N GLY A 119 81.23 -17.14 -57.82
CA GLY A 119 82.58 -17.69 -57.72
C GLY A 119 83.09 -17.95 -56.30
N PRO A 120 84.41 -18.03 -56.11
CA PRO A 120 85.04 -18.33 -54.82
C PRO A 120 84.90 -17.18 -53.81
N ILE A 121 84.95 -17.52 -52.53
CA ILE A 121 84.87 -16.55 -51.44
C ILE A 121 86.25 -15.89 -51.28
N THR A 122 86.33 -14.58 -51.52
CA THR A 122 87.58 -13.80 -51.45
C THR A 122 87.42 -12.59 -50.52
N ASN A 123 88.54 -12.04 -50.05
CA ASN A 123 88.56 -10.83 -49.20
C ASN A 123 87.89 -9.62 -49.89
N ALA A 124 88.15 -9.41 -51.18
CA ALA A 124 87.47 -8.38 -51.97
C ALA A 124 85.96 -8.66 -52.08
N GLY A 125 85.57 -9.93 -52.12
CA GLY A 125 84.17 -10.35 -52.07
C GLY A 125 83.45 -9.93 -50.80
N PHE A 126 84.09 -10.06 -49.64
CA PHE A 126 83.52 -9.59 -48.38
C PHE A 126 83.39 -8.06 -48.33
N GLN A 127 84.40 -7.32 -48.77
CA GLN A 127 84.36 -5.84 -48.78
C GLN A 127 83.27 -5.28 -49.70
N ALA A 128 83.06 -5.90 -50.87
CA ALA A 128 82.00 -5.49 -51.79
C ALA A 128 80.60 -5.87 -51.27
N ALA A 129 80.46 -7.03 -50.64
CA ALA A 129 79.16 -7.56 -50.23
C ALA A 129 78.65 -7.05 -48.89
N LEU A 130 79.54 -6.65 -47.97
CA LEU A 130 79.21 -6.30 -46.59
C LEU A 130 79.67 -4.90 -46.11
N PRO A 131 79.79 -3.86 -46.96
CA PRO A 131 80.24 -2.55 -46.49
C PRO A 131 79.27 -1.92 -45.48
N PHE A 132 78.00 -2.33 -45.49
CA PHE A 132 76.95 -1.83 -44.58
C PHE A 132 77.08 -2.29 -43.12
N LEU A 133 77.90 -3.28 -42.81
CA LEU A 133 78.06 -3.76 -41.43
C LEU A 133 78.62 -2.66 -40.51
N GLY A 134 79.46 -1.77 -41.03
CA GLY A 134 79.97 -0.62 -40.28
C GLY A 134 78.90 0.45 -39.98
N ASN A 135 77.82 0.51 -40.75
CA ASN A 135 76.66 1.35 -40.44
C ASN A 135 75.72 0.64 -39.46
N TYR A 136 75.58 -0.68 -39.58
CA TYR A 136 74.78 -1.47 -38.62
C TYR A 136 75.30 -1.36 -37.18
N THR A 137 76.62 -1.24 -36.96
CA THR A 137 77.19 -1.02 -35.62
C THR A 137 76.88 0.35 -35.02
N GLN A 138 76.49 1.34 -35.84
CA GLN A 138 76.12 2.68 -35.38
C GLN A 138 74.70 2.75 -34.82
N LEU A 139 73.89 1.71 -35.02
CA LEU A 139 72.54 1.60 -34.48
C LEU A 139 72.60 1.41 -32.97
N GLN A 140 71.76 2.14 -32.24
CA GLN A 140 71.62 1.97 -30.80
C GLN A 140 70.44 1.06 -30.50
N VAL A 141 70.65 0.00 -29.72
CA VAL A 141 69.56 -0.90 -29.34
C VAL A 141 68.73 -0.31 -28.22
N GLY A 142 69.35 0.23 -27.16
CA GLY A 142 68.68 0.75 -25.97
C GLY A 142 68.63 2.27 -25.87
N GLU A 143 67.61 2.80 -25.18
CA GLU A 143 67.42 4.23 -24.91
C GLU A 143 68.20 4.63 -23.64
N GLY A 144 69.49 4.96 -23.78
CA GLY A 144 70.39 5.35 -22.69
C GLY A 144 71.86 5.43 -23.13
N VAL A 145 72.78 5.85 -22.24
CA VAL A 145 74.23 5.74 -22.49
C VAL A 145 74.62 4.27 -22.36
N VAL A 146 74.43 3.51 -23.44
CA VAL A 146 74.86 2.12 -23.52
C VAL A 146 76.33 2.11 -23.93
N ASP A 147 77.16 1.43 -23.12
CA ASP A 147 78.56 1.16 -23.49
C ASP A 147 78.63 0.53 -24.89
N ALA A 148 79.61 0.90 -25.70
CA ALA A 148 79.72 0.44 -27.08
C ALA A 148 79.78 -1.10 -27.17
N ASP A 149 80.48 -1.72 -26.22
CA ASP A 149 80.58 -3.18 -26.09
C ASP A 149 79.24 -3.83 -25.73
N ARG A 150 78.45 -3.18 -24.86
CA ARG A 150 77.10 -3.65 -24.49
C ARG A 150 76.15 -3.52 -25.67
N ASN A 151 76.20 -2.43 -26.43
CA ASN A 151 75.39 -2.24 -27.63
C ASN A 151 75.73 -3.28 -28.71
N ALA A 152 77.02 -3.57 -28.93
CA ALA A 152 77.46 -4.61 -29.85
C ALA A 152 76.94 -6.00 -29.45
N MET A 153 76.91 -6.32 -28.15
CA MET A 153 76.30 -7.56 -27.66
C MET A 153 74.80 -7.63 -27.95
N LEU A 154 74.05 -6.54 -27.76
CA LEU A 154 72.62 -6.50 -28.05
C LEU A 154 72.33 -6.58 -29.57
N LEU A 155 73.15 -5.91 -30.39
CA LEU A 155 73.07 -6.01 -31.85
C LEU A 155 73.35 -7.43 -32.36
N LYS A 156 74.23 -8.15 -31.67
CA LYS A 156 74.54 -9.56 -31.95
C LYS A 156 73.36 -10.49 -31.67
N GLU A 157 72.60 -10.24 -30.60
CA GLU A 157 71.38 -11.00 -30.29
C GLU A 157 70.23 -10.70 -31.28
N LEU A 158 70.20 -9.48 -31.84
CA LEU A 158 69.22 -9.08 -32.85
C LEU A 158 69.64 -9.40 -34.29
N ALA A 159 70.88 -9.86 -34.50
CA ALA A 159 71.36 -10.18 -35.84
C ALA A 159 70.58 -11.36 -36.43
N PRO A 160 70.17 -11.29 -37.70
CA PRO A 160 69.53 -12.42 -38.36
C PRO A 160 70.52 -13.55 -38.57
N ARG A 161 69.98 -14.74 -38.85
CA ARG A 161 70.77 -15.83 -39.42
C ARG A 161 71.35 -15.38 -40.77
N PHE A 162 72.60 -15.72 -41.03
CA PHE A 162 73.28 -15.32 -42.26
C PHE A 162 73.66 -16.52 -43.12
N THR A 163 73.41 -16.45 -44.42
CA THR A 163 73.86 -17.46 -45.37
C THR A 163 74.64 -16.82 -46.50
N TRP A 164 75.85 -17.32 -46.73
CA TRP A 164 76.61 -17.00 -47.94
C TRP A 164 76.18 -17.93 -49.08
N GLY A 165 75.58 -17.38 -50.13
CA GLY A 165 75.23 -18.08 -51.36
C GLY A 165 76.37 -18.02 -52.37
N ALA A 166 77.24 -19.04 -52.39
CA ALA A 166 78.32 -19.11 -53.37
C ALA A 166 77.78 -19.67 -54.71
N ILE A 167 77.68 -18.82 -55.73
CA ILE A 167 77.12 -19.18 -57.04
C ILE A 167 78.21 -19.79 -57.91
N ASP A 168 77.93 -20.98 -58.46
CA ASP A 168 78.82 -21.73 -59.34
C ASP A 168 80.20 -22.05 -58.73
N LEU A 169 80.26 -22.15 -57.39
CA LEU A 169 81.46 -22.57 -56.67
C LEU A 169 81.85 -24.00 -57.07
N LYS A 170 83.07 -24.17 -57.57
CA LYS A 170 83.60 -25.49 -57.96
C LYS A 170 84.30 -26.13 -56.77
N ILE A 171 84.19 -27.45 -56.66
CA ILE A 171 84.82 -28.23 -55.58
C ILE A 171 86.33 -27.98 -55.50
N LYS A 172 87.00 -27.82 -56.65
CA LYS A 172 88.43 -27.51 -56.73
C LYS A 172 88.82 -26.17 -56.09
N ASP A 173 87.89 -25.22 -55.99
CA ASP A 173 88.12 -23.88 -55.47
C ASP A 173 87.87 -23.82 -53.94
N MET A 174 87.43 -24.93 -53.33
CA MET A 174 87.12 -25.05 -51.89
C MET A 174 88.32 -25.45 -51.02
N ASN A 175 89.55 -25.37 -51.54
CA ASN A 175 90.80 -25.65 -50.79
C ASN A 175 90.82 -27.00 -50.05
N GLY A 176 90.10 -28.01 -50.54
CA GLY A 176 90.03 -29.35 -49.92
C GLY A 176 89.07 -29.47 -48.73
N CYS A 177 88.21 -28.48 -48.47
CA CYS A 177 87.18 -28.56 -47.44
C CYS A 177 86.04 -29.52 -47.81
N ASP A 178 85.55 -30.28 -46.82
CA ASP A 178 84.45 -31.25 -47.00
C ASP A 178 83.07 -30.61 -47.22
N SER A 179 82.90 -29.33 -46.84
CA SER A 179 81.62 -28.62 -46.97
C SER A 179 81.81 -27.14 -47.32
N ALA A 180 80.78 -26.54 -47.92
CA ALA A 180 80.81 -25.11 -48.27
C ALA A 180 80.84 -24.21 -47.02
N SER A 181 80.18 -24.62 -45.93
CA SER A 181 80.21 -23.91 -44.66
C SER A 181 81.58 -23.95 -44.00
N THR A 182 82.28 -25.08 -44.01
CA THR A 182 83.65 -25.16 -43.48
C THR A 182 84.63 -24.33 -44.30
N TYR A 183 84.47 -24.34 -45.63
CA TYR A 183 85.21 -23.44 -46.52
C TYR A 183 84.95 -21.96 -46.21
N PHE A 184 83.68 -21.57 -46.01
CA PHE A 184 83.31 -20.20 -45.65
C PHE A 184 83.90 -19.76 -44.30
N GLU A 185 83.82 -20.59 -43.26
CA GLU A 185 84.43 -20.28 -41.96
C GLU A 185 85.96 -20.17 -42.06
N GLN A 186 86.61 -21.00 -42.88
CA GLN A 186 88.06 -20.88 -43.12
C GLN A 186 88.41 -19.56 -43.82
N GLN A 187 87.65 -19.14 -44.83
CA GLN A 187 87.87 -17.85 -45.51
C GLN A 187 87.55 -16.66 -44.61
N LEU A 188 86.57 -16.78 -43.72
CA LEU A 188 86.25 -15.77 -42.73
C LEU A 188 87.36 -15.62 -41.68
N ALA A 189 87.91 -16.73 -41.19
CA ALA A 189 88.99 -16.75 -40.20
C ALA A 189 90.36 -16.34 -40.78
N ALA A 190 90.60 -16.58 -42.07
CA ALA A 190 91.84 -16.21 -42.76
C ALA A 190 91.90 -14.71 -43.15
N GLY A 191 90.77 -14.01 -43.07
CA GLY A 191 90.62 -12.62 -43.49
C GLY A 191 90.99 -11.60 -42.43
N SER A 192 91.46 -10.42 -42.87
CA SER A 192 91.78 -9.27 -42.01
C SER A 192 91.01 -8.00 -42.37
N THR A 193 89.97 -8.10 -43.21
CA THR A 193 89.17 -6.93 -43.61
C THR A 193 88.15 -6.58 -42.53
N ASP A 194 87.81 -5.29 -42.41
CA ASP A 194 86.81 -4.81 -41.44
C ASP A 194 85.45 -5.54 -41.59
N ALA A 195 85.03 -5.81 -42.82
CA ALA A 195 83.81 -6.56 -43.11
C ALA A 195 83.83 -7.99 -42.52
N GLN A 196 84.97 -8.70 -42.61
CA GLN A 196 85.13 -10.05 -42.06
C GLN A 196 85.17 -10.04 -40.53
N LEU A 197 85.85 -9.05 -39.94
CA LEU A 197 85.91 -8.87 -38.48
C LEU A 197 84.53 -8.55 -37.91
N LEU A 198 83.79 -7.62 -38.54
CA LEU A 198 82.44 -7.25 -38.14
C LEU A 198 81.45 -8.39 -38.31
N LEU A 199 81.51 -9.15 -39.42
CA LEU A 199 80.66 -10.32 -39.62
C LEU A 199 80.91 -11.37 -38.53
N SER A 200 82.18 -11.61 -38.19
CA SER A 200 82.57 -12.57 -37.15
C SER A 200 82.07 -12.16 -35.77
N ALA A 201 82.10 -10.86 -35.47
CA ALA A 201 81.71 -10.30 -34.18
C ALA A 201 80.18 -10.22 -34.00
N LEU A 202 79.46 -9.76 -35.02
CA LEU A 202 78.04 -9.40 -34.94
C LEU A 202 77.09 -10.55 -35.29
N VAL A 203 77.52 -11.52 -36.10
CA VAL A 203 76.63 -12.57 -36.61
C VAL A 203 77.10 -13.95 -36.13
N PRO A 204 76.49 -14.49 -35.07
CA PRO A 204 76.89 -15.78 -34.50
C PRO A 204 76.40 -16.98 -35.32
N THR A 205 75.22 -16.88 -35.93
CA THR A 205 74.59 -17.96 -36.70
C THR A 205 74.77 -17.73 -38.19
N ARG A 206 75.76 -18.40 -38.78
CA ARG A 206 76.11 -18.25 -40.18
C ARG A 206 76.43 -19.58 -40.86
N ASP A 207 76.14 -19.68 -42.14
CA ASP A 207 76.42 -20.86 -42.96
C ASP A 207 76.66 -20.48 -44.44
N CYS A 208 76.98 -21.47 -45.27
CA CYS A 208 77.20 -21.27 -46.70
C CYS A 208 76.50 -22.35 -47.52
N VAL A 209 75.90 -21.94 -48.64
CA VAL A 209 75.21 -22.80 -49.59
C VAL A 209 75.74 -22.58 -51.00
N VAL A 210 76.04 -23.68 -51.69
CA VAL A 210 76.44 -23.62 -53.11
C VAL A 210 75.19 -23.57 -53.98
N LEU A 211 75.07 -22.52 -54.78
CA LEU A 211 73.98 -22.31 -55.73
C LEU A 211 74.49 -22.52 -57.15
N LYS A 212 73.60 -22.89 -58.08
CA LYS A 212 73.93 -22.98 -59.50
C LYS A 212 73.17 -21.92 -60.26
N SER A 213 73.85 -21.11 -61.08
CA SER A 213 73.23 -20.03 -61.86
C SER A 213 72.12 -20.54 -62.78
N ASN A 214 72.26 -21.75 -63.33
CA ASN A 214 71.26 -22.39 -64.16
C ASN A 214 69.95 -22.79 -63.44
N SER A 215 69.90 -22.67 -62.10
CA SER A 215 68.71 -22.94 -61.30
C SER A 215 67.86 -21.69 -61.06
N PHE A 216 68.32 -20.52 -61.51
CA PHE A 216 67.63 -19.24 -61.36
C PHE A 216 66.74 -18.99 -62.58
N GLN A 217 65.69 -18.20 -62.40
CA GLN A 217 64.85 -17.76 -63.53
C GLN A 217 65.50 -16.68 -64.38
N GLY A 218 66.37 -15.87 -63.77
CA GLY A 218 67.20 -14.85 -64.41
C GLY A 218 68.61 -14.84 -63.82
N PRO A 219 69.60 -14.24 -64.52
CA PRO A 219 71.00 -14.27 -64.10
C PRO A 219 71.26 -13.65 -62.72
N GLU A 220 70.44 -12.66 -62.31
CA GLU A 220 70.56 -11.97 -61.02
C GLU A 220 69.49 -12.41 -59.99
N ASP A 221 68.64 -13.39 -60.34
CA ASP A 221 67.47 -13.79 -59.56
C ASP A 221 67.77 -14.97 -58.62
N ALA A 222 68.83 -14.86 -57.82
CA ALA A 222 69.26 -15.91 -56.90
C ALA A 222 68.15 -16.35 -55.90
N HIS A 223 67.22 -15.45 -55.57
CA HIS A 223 66.06 -15.71 -54.72
C HIS A 223 65.08 -16.75 -55.30
N THR A 224 65.12 -17.01 -56.62
CA THR A 224 64.25 -18.01 -57.28
C THR A 224 64.79 -19.44 -57.15
N SER A 225 65.99 -19.63 -56.59
CA SER A 225 66.62 -20.95 -56.50
C SER A 225 65.85 -21.88 -55.55
N PRO A 226 65.37 -23.05 -56.05
CA PRO A 226 64.69 -24.06 -55.21
C PRO A 226 65.54 -24.51 -54.01
N LYS A 227 66.86 -24.63 -54.23
CA LYS A 227 67.81 -25.07 -53.21
C LYS A 227 67.94 -24.03 -52.10
N LEU A 228 68.03 -22.76 -52.46
CA LEU A 228 68.09 -21.67 -51.48
C LEU A 228 66.82 -21.62 -50.64
N MET A 229 65.67 -21.69 -51.30
CA MET A 229 64.39 -21.59 -50.62
C MET A 229 64.11 -22.73 -49.65
N THR A 230 64.49 -23.95 -50.03
CA THR A 230 64.38 -25.12 -49.14
C THR A 230 65.33 -24.96 -47.96
N HIS A 231 66.58 -24.57 -48.23
CA HIS A 231 67.59 -24.34 -47.20
C HIS A 231 67.14 -23.28 -46.17
N VAL A 232 66.53 -22.18 -46.61
CA VAL A 232 66.05 -21.13 -45.71
C VAL A 232 64.81 -21.58 -44.95
N ALA A 233 63.84 -22.23 -45.62
CA ALA A 233 62.60 -22.67 -44.96
C ALA A 233 62.87 -23.67 -43.83
N ASP A 234 63.78 -24.62 -44.02
CA ASP A 234 64.16 -25.64 -43.03
C ASP A 234 64.86 -25.05 -41.79
N ARG A 235 65.36 -23.82 -41.90
CA ARG A 235 66.28 -23.18 -40.95
C ARG A 235 65.78 -21.83 -40.44
N LEU A 236 64.55 -21.48 -40.81
CA LEU A 236 63.94 -20.21 -40.50
C LEU A 236 63.70 -20.12 -39.00
N GLU A 237 63.99 -18.98 -38.39
CA GLU A 237 63.60 -18.68 -37.02
C GLU A 237 62.92 -17.31 -37.04
N CYS A 238 61.70 -17.21 -36.50
CA CYS A 238 60.99 -15.93 -36.50
C CYS A 238 61.74 -14.91 -35.63
N LYS A 239 62.10 -13.77 -36.21
CA LYS A 239 62.69 -12.67 -35.46
C LYS A 239 61.66 -12.08 -34.50
N SER A 240 62.09 -11.89 -33.25
CA SER A 240 61.32 -11.16 -32.26
C SER A 240 62.00 -9.83 -31.96
N PHE A 241 61.20 -8.78 -31.78
CA PHE A 241 61.67 -7.48 -31.33
C PHE A 241 61.17 -7.27 -29.92
N PHE A 242 62.11 -7.03 -29.01
CA PHE A 242 61.85 -6.81 -27.60
C PHE A 242 60.93 -7.87 -26.95
N GLY A 243 61.15 -9.16 -27.26
CA GLY A 243 60.36 -10.28 -26.74
C GLY A 243 58.98 -10.47 -27.41
N ARG A 244 58.74 -9.88 -28.58
CA ARG A 244 57.48 -10.04 -29.34
C ARG A 244 57.72 -10.31 -30.82
N TYR A 245 56.96 -11.25 -31.38
CA TYR A 245 56.92 -11.48 -32.82
C TYR A 245 56.09 -10.40 -33.51
N LEU A 246 56.36 -10.20 -34.80
CA LEU A 246 55.63 -9.23 -35.62
C LEU A 246 54.64 -9.96 -36.54
N ASN A 247 53.44 -9.40 -36.67
CA ASN A 247 52.52 -9.71 -37.75
C ASN A 247 52.63 -8.63 -38.85
N GLY A 248 51.90 -8.80 -39.95
CA GLY A 248 51.94 -7.86 -41.08
C GLY A 248 51.62 -6.42 -40.68
N ALA A 249 50.60 -6.20 -39.83
CA ALA A 249 50.22 -4.86 -39.39
C ALA A 249 51.30 -4.14 -38.55
N LEU A 250 51.98 -4.87 -37.66
CA LEU A 250 53.09 -4.33 -36.88
C LEU A 250 54.32 -4.08 -37.76
N LEU A 251 54.58 -4.97 -38.71
CA LEU A 251 55.72 -4.89 -39.61
C LEU A 251 55.63 -3.66 -40.53
N VAL A 252 54.45 -3.36 -41.08
CA VAL A 252 54.22 -2.12 -41.86
C VAL A 252 54.54 -0.87 -41.03
N ARG A 253 54.06 -0.82 -39.78
CA ARG A 253 54.33 0.30 -38.87
C ARG A 253 55.82 0.40 -38.54
N LEU A 254 56.48 -0.73 -38.32
CA LEU A 254 57.91 -0.80 -38.05
C LEU A 254 58.72 -0.30 -39.24
N ILE A 255 58.48 -0.82 -40.44
CA ILE A 255 59.16 -0.39 -41.67
C ILE A 255 58.98 1.12 -41.87
N ARG A 256 57.76 1.63 -41.73
CA ARG A 256 57.48 3.06 -41.86
C ARG A 256 58.24 3.90 -40.83
N SER A 257 58.31 3.44 -39.58
CA SER A 257 58.99 4.16 -38.51
C SER A 257 60.51 4.08 -38.63
N LEU A 258 61.07 2.93 -39.04
CA LEU A 258 62.49 2.72 -39.27
C LEU A 258 63.00 3.50 -40.48
N THR A 259 62.28 3.44 -41.61
CA THR A 259 62.65 4.21 -42.82
C THR A 259 62.64 5.70 -42.54
N HIS A 260 61.65 6.21 -41.79
CA HIS A 260 61.64 7.60 -41.37
C HIS A 260 62.80 7.96 -40.43
N ALA A 261 63.11 7.10 -39.44
CA ALA A 261 64.21 7.32 -38.51
C ALA A 261 65.59 7.26 -39.20
N MET A 262 65.75 6.38 -40.18
CA MET A 262 67.01 6.21 -40.94
C MET A 262 67.17 7.26 -42.05
N ALA A 263 66.08 7.88 -42.52
CA ALA A 263 66.10 8.97 -43.49
C ALA A 263 66.19 10.37 -42.85
N ALA A 264 66.19 10.46 -41.51
CA ALA A 264 66.28 11.73 -40.80
C ALA A 264 67.63 12.40 -41.10
N PRO A 265 67.64 13.68 -41.54
CA PRO A 265 68.87 14.44 -41.65
C PRO A 265 69.41 14.72 -40.24
N ASP A 266 70.74 14.68 -40.11
CA ASP A 266 71.55 14.89 -38.91
C ASP A 266 71.89 13.60 -38.13
N GLY A 267 73.17 13.50 -37.74
CA GLY A 267 73.84 12.34 -37.13
C GLY A 267 73.34 11.87 -35.76
N VAL A 268 72.03 11.86 -35.55
CA VAL A 268 71.34 11.24 -34.43
C VAL A 268 71.31 9.73 -34.69
N PRO A 269 71.87 8.90 -33.79
CA PRO A 269 71.84 7.46 -33.96
C PRO A 269 70.39 6.94 -33.85
N VAL A 270 70.04 5.99 -34.72
CA VAL A 270 68.73 5.35 -34.69
C VAL A 270 68.64 4.44 -33.45
N VAL A 271 67.74 4.78 -32.53
CA VAL A 271 67.47 4.01 -31.31
C VAL A 271 66.33 3.02 -31.55
N LEU A 272 66.66 1.73 -31.67
CA LEU A 272 65.70 0.69 -32.02
C LEU A 272 64.62 0.47 -30.95
N GLN A 273 64.98 0.52 -29.66
CA GLN A 273 64.01 0.40 -28.56
C GLN A 273 62.93 1.47 -28.63
N ARG A 274 63.30 2.72 -28.89
CA ARG A 274 62.36 3.83 -29.01
C ARG A 274 61.40 3.62 -30.18
N VAL A 275 61.94 3.25 -31.35
CA VAL A 275 61.14 3.00 -32.56
C VAL A 275 60.14 1.87 -32.33
N VAL A 276 60.60 0.72 -31.83
CA VAL A 276 59.71 -0.44 -31.61
C VAL A 276 58.70 -0.19 -30.49
N THR A 277 59.11 0.46 -29.40
CA THR A 277 58.20 0.81 -28.30
C THR A 277 57.07 1.71 -28.78
N ASN A 278 57.38 2.72 -29.60
CA ASN A 278 56.36 3.59 -30.20
C ASN A 278 55.40 2.82 -31.11
N VAL A 279 55.90 1.88 -31.92
CA VAL A 279 55.08 1.03 -32.78
C VAL A 279 54.13 0.16 -31.95
N PHE A 280 54.63 -0.46 -30.89
CA PHE A 280 53.82 -1.29 -29.98
C PHE A 280 52.79 -0.46 -29.22
N ALA A 281 53.17 0.70 -28.70
CA ALA A 281 52.26 1.60 -27.99
C ALA A 281 51.12 2.09 -28.91
N ALA A 282 51.45 2.54 -30.13
CA ALA A 282 50.47 2.99 -31.11
C ALA A 282 49.56 1.85 -31.60
N HIS A 283 50.08 0.62 -31.72
CA HIS A 283 49.27 -0.54 -32.07
C HIS A 283 48.31 -0.92 -30.95
N TRP A 284 48.83 -0.99 -29.72
CA TRP A 284 48.03 -1.28 -28.53
C TRP A 284 46.92 -0.26 -28.33
N GLN A 285 47.20 1.03 -28.47
CA GLN A 285 46.19 2.09 -28.34
C GLN A 285 45.05 1.92 -29.37
N GLY A 286 45.38 1.71 -30.64
CA GLY A 286 44.38 1.52 -31.69
C GLY A 286 43.56 0.24 -31.48
N LEU A 287 44.18 -0.82 -30.97
CA LEU A 287 43.51 -2.08 -30.67
C LEU A 287 42.56 -1.92 -29.47
N VAL A 288 42.98 -1.24 -28.39
CA VAL A 288 42.12 -0.93 -27.22
C VAL A 288 40.93 -0.06 -27.62
N GLN A 289 41.12 0.93 -28.50
CA GLN A 289 40.02 1.75 -29.01
C GLN A 289 39.03 0.93 -29.83
N ARG A 290 39.52 0.05 -30.73
CA ARG A 290 38.67 -0.84 -31.52
C ARG A 290 37.89 -1.82 -30.63
N ALA A 291 38.54 -2.41 -29.63
CA ALA A 291 37.91 -3.31 -28.68
C ALA A 291 36.83 -2.62 -27.84
N PHE A 292 37.11 -1.41 -27.35
CA PHE A 292 36.12 -0.61 -26.62
C PHE A 292 34.92 -0.26 -27.48
N LYS A 293 35.17 0.15 -28.74
CA LYS A 293 34.11 0.46 -29.70
C LYS A 293 33.23 -0.75 -30.02
N SER A 294 33.84 -1.88 -30.40
CA SER A 294 33.12 -3.15 -30.64
C SER A 294 32.26 -3.53 -29.44
N TYR A 295 32.79 -3.41 -28.21
CA TYR A 295 31.99 -3.68 -27.02
C TYR A 295 30.74 -2.80 -26.92
N CYS A 296 30.88 -1.49 -27.11
CA CYS A 296 29.75 -0.57 -27.01
C CYS A 296 28.72 -0.81 -28.13
N ASP A 297 29.21 -1.03 -29.35
CA ASP A 297 28.39 -1.23 -30.55
C ASP A 297 27.55 -2.51 -30.43
N VAL A 298 28.14 -3.64 -30.01
CA VAL A 298 27.44 -4.92 -29.85
C VAL A 298 26.45 -4.88 -28.68
N MET A 299 26.84 -4.30 -27.54
CA MET A 299 25.94 -4.11 -26.40
C MET A 299 24.71 -3.29 -26.80
N HIS A 300 24.91 -2.21 -27.55
CA HIS A 300 23.82 -1.35 -28.02
C HIS A 300 22.94 -2.02 -29.07
N ALA A 301 23.52 -2.82 -29.97
CA ALA A 301 22.76 -3.55 -30.98
C ALA A 301 21.89 -4.67 -30.38
N ARG A 302 22.38 -5.36 -29.33
CA ARG A 302 21.66 -6.47 -28.69
C ARG A 302 20.56 -6.01 -27.74
N LEU A 303 20.66 -4.79 -27.20
CA LEU A 303 19.74 -4.25 -26.20
C LEU A 303 19.03 -3.02 -26.74
N ALA A 304 17.75 -3.15 -27.08
CA ALA A 304 16.91 -2.04 -27.49
C ALA A 304 16.45 -1.26 -26.24
N VAL A 305 17.13 -0.13 -25.97
CA VAL A 305 16.86 0.68 -24.77
C VAL A 305 15.70 1.68 -24.97
N TYR A 306 15.22 1.86 -26.20
CA TYR A 306 14.31 2.96 -26.56
C TYR A 306 12.85 2.54 -26.79
N GLU A 307 12.56 1.26 -26.92
CA GLU A 307 11.20 0.79 -27.21
C GLU A 307 10.48 0.43 -25.92
N ARG A 308 9.45 1.22 -25.59
CA ARG A 308 8.49 0.85 -24.55
C ARG A 308 7.56 -0.23 -25.08
N ALA A 309 7.49 -1.36 -24.38
CA ALA A 309 6.40 -2.30 -24.58
C ALA A 309 5.10 -1.68 -24.00
N PRO A 310 4.08 -1.36 -24.81
CA PRO A 310 2.82 -0.83 -24.28
C PRO A 310 2.10 -1.90 -23.45
N ILE A 311 1.72 -1.56 -22.22
CA ILE A 311 0.96 -2.46 -21.35
C ILE A 311 -0.51 -2.43 -21.75
N THR A 312 -0.95 -3.46 -22.48
CA THR A 312 -2.34 -3.66 -22.91
C THR A 312 -2.98 -4.87 -22.23
N ALA A 313 -4.31 -4.99 -22.29
CA ALA A 313 -5.02 -6.19 -21.82
C ALA A 313 -4.54 -7.45 -22.56
N GLU A 314 -4.35 -7.35 -23.88
CA GLU A 314 -3.84 -8.43 -24.73
C GLU A 314 -2.42 -8.83 -24.33
N TYR A 315 -1.55 -7.85 -24.07
CA TYR A 315 -0.19 -8.10 -23.58
C TYR A 315 -0.21 -8.87 -22.25
N LEU A 316 -1.04 -8.46 -21.29
CA LEU A 316 -1.13 -9.14 -19.99
C LEU A 316 -1.67 -10.56 -20.12
N LEU A 317 -2.69 -10.77 -20.95
CA LEU A 317 -3.24 -12.10 -21.24
C LEU A 317 -2.16 -13.00 -21.87
N ASP A 318 -1.48 -12.52 -22.91
CA ASP A 318 -0.45 -13.29 -23.60
C ASP A 318 0.75 -13.62 -22.68
N VAL A 319 1.25 -12.64 -21.91
CA VAL A 319 2.32 -12.88 -20.92
C VAL A 319 1.89 -13.89 -19.88
N THR A 320 0.65 -13.80 -19.39
CA THR A 320 0.17 -14.78 -18.40
C THR A 320 -0.02 -16.17 -18.97
N GLU A 321 -0.57 -16.30 -20.18
CA GLU A 321 -0.69 -17.58 -20.86
C GLU A 321 0.67 -18.19 -21.15
N ARG A 322 1.65 -17.39 -21.60
CA ARG A 322 3.03 -17.85 -21.81
C ARG A 322 3.67 -18.32 -20.52
N LYS A 323 3.54 -17.58 -19.40
CA LYS A 323 4.08 -18.02 -18.11
C LYS A 323 3.37 -19.26 -17.55
N LEU A 324 2.06 -19.39 -17.74
CA LEU A 324 1.31 -20.59 -17.36
C LEU A 324 1.76 -21.80 -18.19
N LYS A 325 1.93 -21.63 -19.50
CA LYS A 325 2.45 -22.67 -20.41
C LYS A 325 3.90 -23.05 -20.06
N ALA A 326 4.76 -22.08 -19.76
CA ALA A 326 6.15 -22.30 -19.35
C ALA A 326 6.23 -23.07 -18.01
N ASN A 327 5.40 -22.69 -17.03
CA ASN A 327 5.30 -23.42 -15.76
C ASN A 327 4.74 -24.83 -15.95
N ALA A 328 3.78 -25.04 -16.87
CA ALA A 328 3.25 -26.37 -17.21
C ALA A 328 4.31 -27.26 -17.90
N SER A 329 5.18 -26.68 -18.72
CA SER A 329 6.30 -27.41 -19.33
C SER A 329 7.44 -27.73 -18.35
N GLN A 330 7.61 -26.93 -17.28
CA GLN A 330 8.58 -27.19 -16.21
C GLN A 330 8.01 -28.08 -15.08
N SER A 331 6.69 -28.17 -14.92
CA SER A 331 6.04 -28.91 -13.81
C SER A 331 5.96 -30.43 -14.00
N ASN A 332 6.53 -30.99 -15.06
CA ASN A 332 6.67 -32.46 -15.17
C ASN A 332 7.88 -33.02 -14.39
N GLN A 333 8.65 -32.19 -13.68
CA GLN A 333 9.76 -32.69 -12.84
C GLN A 333 9.75 -32.20 -11.38
N HIS A 334 9.16 -31.05 -11.03
CA HIS A 334 9.17 -30.57 -9.64
C HIS A 334 7.90 -29.79 -9.25
N ALA A 335 6.77 -30.48 -9.12
CA ALA A 335 5.66 -30.03 -8.26
C ALA A 335 4.78 -31.23 -7.90
N ALA A 336 5.24 -32.03 -6.94
CA ALA A 336 4.32 -32.74 -6.07
C ALA A 336 3.53 -31.69 -5.27
N VAL A 337 2.46 -31.17 -5.87
CA VAL A 337 1.36 -30.62 -5.09
C VAL A 337 0.90 -31.78 -4.22
N VAL A 338 0.94 -31.56 -2.91
CA VAL A 338 0.52 -32.51 -1.88
C VAL A 338 -0.88 -33.00 -2.22
N ASP A 339 -0.92 -34.21 -2.77
CA ASP A 339 -2.09 -35.04 -2.95
C ASP A 339 -2.52 -35.52 -1.56
N ALA A 340 -3.16 -34.64 -0.79
CA ALA A 340 -3.88 -35.01 0.42
C ALA A 340 -5.31 -35.39 0.04
N GLY A 341 -5.42 -36.50 -0.70
CA GLY A 341 -6.59 -37.36 -0.87
C GLY A 341 -7.97 -36.69 -0.92
N GLN A 342 -8.43 -36.31 -2.11
CA GLN A 342 -9.86 -36.16 -2.40
C GLN A 342 -10.15 -36.62 -3.82
N GLY A 343 -11.00 -37.65 -3.92
CA GLY A 343 -11.45 -38.25 -5.18
C GLY A 343 -12.19 -37.27 -6.09
N SER A 344 -12.34 -37.69 -7.33
CA SER A 344 -12.77 -36.99 -8.55
C SER A 344 -14.16 -36.30 -8.56
N TYR A 345 -14.78 -35.99 -7.42
CA TYR A 345 -16.17 -35.51 -7.34
C TYR A 345 -16.41 -34.35 -6.35
N SER A 346 -15.51 -33.37 -6.35
CA SER A 346 -15.71 -32.11 -5.64
C SER A 346 -15.35 -30.92 -6.51
N VAL A 347 -16.32 -30.02 -6.72
CA VAL A 347 -16.16 -28.79 -7.51
C VAL A 347 -16.41 -27.59 -6.60
N PHE A 348 -15.58 -26.56 -6.75
CA PHE A 348 -15.77 -25.27 -6.10
C PHE A 348 -16.82 -24.44 -6.85
N ASP A 349 -17.74 -23.82 -6.11
CA ASP A 349 -18.70 -22.88 -6.71
C ASP A 349 -18.07 -21.51 -7.03
N GLU A 350 -18.87 -20.65 -7.66
CA GLU A 350 -18.55 -19.28 -8.08
C GLU A 350 -18.11 -18.34 -6.94
N PHE A 351 -18.16 -18.78 -5.68
CA PHE A 351 -17.67 -18.05 -4.50
C PHE A 351 -16.53 -18.76 -3.77
N GLY A 352 -16.00 -19.87 -4.30
CA GLY A 352 -14.89 -20.61 -3.71
C GLY A 352 -15.27 -21.57 -2.59
N ASN A 353 -16.54 -21.99 -2.49
CA ASN A 353 -16.96 -23.04 -1.56
C ASN A 353 -16.99 -24.41 -2.23
N LEU A 354 -16.49 -25.43 -1.53
CA LEU A 354 -16.30 -26.79 -2.03
C LEU A 354 -17.61 -27.59 -1.85
N LYS A 355 -18.35 -27.88 -2.94
CA LYS A 355 -19.57 -28.71 -2.89
C LYS A 355 -19.31 -30.12 -3.42
N LYS A 356 -19.84 -31.13 -2.70
CA LYS A 356 -19.89 -32.54 -3.15
C LYS A 356 -21.13 -32.73 -4.04
N GLN A 357 -20.91 -33.17 -5.27
CA GLN A 357 -21.98 -33.46 -6.22
C GLN A 357 -22.44 -34.91 -6.00
N GLN A 358 -23.64 -35.12 -5.45
CA GLN A 358 -24.28 -36.45 -5.51
C GLN A 358 -24.85 -36.62 -6.91
N VAL A 359 -24.24 -37.49 -7.71
CA VAL A 359 -24.76 -37.90 -9.01
C VAL A 359 -25.75 -39.04 -8.78
N SER A 360 -27.04 -38.77 -8.99
CA SER A 360 -28.00 -39.81 -9.35
C SER A 360 -27.79 -40.15 -10.82
N GLU A 361 -27.33 -41.37 -11.10
CA GLU A 361 -27.22 -41.92 -12.45
C GLU A 361 -28.58 -41.87 -13.15
N VAL A 362 -28.65 -41.26 -14.34
CA VAL A 362 -29.35 -41.75 -15.55
C VAL A 362 -29.05 -40.78 -16.72
N GLU A 363 -28.53 -41.36 -17.80
CA GLU A 363 -28.52 -40.96 -19.22
C GLU A 363 -27.63 -39.82 -19.74
N ASP A 364 -26.51 -40.27 -20.34
CA ASP A 364 -26.07 -40.01 -21.72
C ASP A 364 -26.54 -38.73 -22.42
N SER A 365 -25.67 -37.72 -22.40
CA SER A 365 -25.44 -36.81 -23.54
C SER A 365 -24.05 -36.20 -23.42
N ALA A 366 -23.14 -36.67 -24.27
CA ALA A 366 -21.78 -36.16 -24.40
C ALA A 366 -21.79 -34.71 -24.90
N VAL A 367 -21.75 -33.76 -23.97
CA VAL A 367 -21.20 -32.43 -24.21
C VAL A 367 -19.82 -32.40 -23.57
N THR A 368 -18.78 -32.41 -24.41
CA THR A 368 -17.39 -32.25 -24.02
C THR A 368 -17.16 -30.85 -23.44
N THR A 369 -17.47 -30.67 -22.15
CA THR A 369 -17.02 -29.50 -21.39
C THR A 369 -15.53 -29.67 -21.09
N THR A 370 -14.73 -28.86 -21.77
CA THR A 370 -13.31 -28.64 -21.47
C THR A 370 -13.12 -28.17 -20.03
N PRO A 371 -12.03 -28.57 -19.33
CA PRO A 371 -11.80 -28.19 -17.95
C PRO A 371 -11.54 -26.67 -17.87
N ALA A 372 -12.35 -25.96 -17.09
CA ALA A 372 -12.24 -24.52 -16.91
C ALA A 372 -10.95 -24.16 -16.16
N PRO A 373 -10.10 -23.24 -16.67
CA PRO A 373 -8.90 -22.81 -15.99
C PRO A 373 -9.24 -21.92 -14.80
N LEU A 374 -8.41 -21.97 -13.75
CA LEU A 374 -8.50 -21.19 -12.51
C LEU A 374 -9.05 -19.76 -12.72
N ASN A 375 -10.31 -19.57 -12.35
CA ASN A 375 -11.00 -18.29 -12.36
C ASN A 375 -10.53 -17.45 -11.16
N THR A 376 -9.45 -16.69 -11.33
CA THR A 376 -9.21 -15.51 -10.49
C THR A 376 -10.06 -14.39 -11.10
N GLY A 377 -11.01 -13.83 -10.34
CA GLY A 377 -12.03 -12.91 -10.87
C GLY A 377 -11.53 -11.62 -11.54
N LEU A 378 -10.22 -11.33 -11.51
CA LEU A 378 -9.59 -10.24 -12.28
C LEU A 378 -9.24 -10.68 -13.71
N PHE A 379 -8.83 -11.94 -13.89
CA PHE A 379 -8.46 -12.51 -15.19
C PHE A 379 -9.67 -12.69 -16.11
N SER A 380 -10.79 -13.16 -15.56
CA SER A 380 -12.06 -13.24 -16.27
C SER A 380 -12.62 -11.86 -16.64
N PHE A 381 -12.43 -10.85 -15.78
CA PHE A 381 -12.79 -9.46 -16.10
C PHE A 381 -11.94 -8.89 -17.24
N LEU A 382 -10.62 -9.11 -17.20
CA LEU A 382 -9.70 -8.73 -18.28
C LEU A 382 -10.09 -9.39 -19.61
N LYS A 383 -10.41 -10.69 -19.59
CA LYS A 383 -10.80 -11.49 -20.76
C LYS A 383 -12.17 -11.09 -21.34
N ASN A 384 -13.15 -10.76 -20.49
CA ASN A 384 -14.55 -10.62 -20.93
C ASN A 384 -15.07 -9.18 -21.01
N ARG A 385 -14.49 -8.21 -20.29
CA ARG A 385 -15.04 -6.84 -20.17
C ARG A 385 -14.04 -5.71 -20.40
N ALA A 386 -12.77 -5.87 -20.02
CA ALA A 386 -11.80 -4.76 -20.03
C ALA A 386 -11.54 -4.18 -21.43
N GLY A 387 -11.45 -5.02 -22.47
CA GLY A 387 -11.14 -4.59 -23.84
C GLY A 387 -12.14 -3.59 -24.46
N ARG A 388 -13.43 -3.59 -24.04
CA ARG A 388 -14.46 -2.67 -24.56
C ARG A 388 -14.57 -1.35 -23.79
N ALA A 389 -14.15 -1.32 -22.52
CA ALA A 389 -14.27 -0.15 -21.65
C ALA A 389 -13.04 0.78 -21.71
N LEU A 390 -11.84 0.22 -21.92
CA LEU A 390 -10.57 0.94 -21.83
C LEU A 390 -10.33 1.96 -22.96
N SER A 391 -10.88 1.72 -24.16
CA SER A 391 -10.70 2.59 -25.32
C SER A 391 -11.36 3.99 -25.18
N LYS A 392 -12.23 4.18 -24.16
CA LYS A 392 -12.96 5.45 -23.94
C LYS A 392 -12.44 6.31 -22.77
N GLN A 393 -11.50 5.84 -21.95
CA GLN A 393 -11.13 6.54 -20.69
C GLN A 393 -9.63 6.76 -20.44
N LEU A 394 -8.72 6.22 -21.26
CA LEU A 394 -7.31 6.64 -21.23
C LEU A 394 -7.13 8.15 -21.52
N SER A 395 -8.16 8.82 -22.04
CA SER A 395 -8.24 10.28 -22.22
C SER A 395 -8.80 11.07 -21.02
N ARG A 396 -9.27 10.40 -19.94
CA ARG A 396 -9.93 11.05 -18.80
C ARG A 396 -9.11 11.09 -17.52
N PHE A 397 -7.99 10.39 -17.45
CA PHE A 397 -7.00 10.65 -16.42
C PHE A 397 -6.15 11.84 -16.86
N PRO A 398 -6.11 12.95 -16.10
CA PRO A 398 -5.23 14.05 -16.42
C PRO A 398 -3.79 13.59 -16.25
N THR A 399 -3.09 13.40 -17.37
CA THR A 399 -1.66 13.66 -17.43
C THR A 399 -1.47 15.15 -17.15
N ASN A 400 -1.16 15.51 -15.90
CA ASN A 400 -0.32 16.64 -15.49
C ASN A 400 -0.87 17.45 -14.29
N ARG A 401 -0.01 17.61 -13.28
CA ARG A 401 0.32 18.93 -12.71
C ARG A 401 1.65 18.84 -11.94
N PHE A 402 2.75 18.87 -12.69
CA PHE A 402 3.90 19.69 -12.31
C PHE A 402 4.10 20.69 -13.43
N SER A 403 4.08 21.97 -13.07
CA SER A 403 3.99 23.12 -13.97
C SER A 403 5.17 23.19 -14.94
N THR A 404 4.88 23.18 -16.24
CA THR A 404 5.79 23.63 -17.30
C THR A 404 5.46 25.09 -17.62
N SER A 405 6.34 25.98 -17.18
CA SER A 405 6.35 27.38 -17.58
C SER A 405 7.80 27.83 -17.72
N MET A 406 8.34 27.76 -18.94
CA MET A 406 8.86 28.94 -19.67
C MET A 406 9.83 28.53 -20.79
N ARG A 407 9.47 28.99 -21.99
CA ARG A 407 10.27 29.63 -23.05
C ARG A 407 11.54 28.95 -23.59
N ALA A 408 11.40 28.61 -24.87
CA ALA A 408 12.44 28.42 -25.86
C ALA A 408 13.44 29.60 -25.97
N GLY A 409 14.69 29.24 -26.26
CA GLY A 409 15.73 30.13 -26.78
C GLY A 409 16.97 29.30 -27.08
N GLY A 410 17.24 29.02 -28.35
CA GLY A 410 18.37 28.18 -28.79
C GLY A 410 19.65 28.96 -29.06
N GLN A 411 20.76 28.24 -29.24
CA GLN A 411 21.72 28.45 -30.34
C GLN A 411 22.77 27.35 -30.34
N ALA A 412 23.05 26.81 -31.52
CA ALA A 412 24.17 25.94 -31.80
C ALA A 412 25.45 26.76 -32.00
N THR A 413 26.60 26.26 -31.52
CA THR A 413 27.90 26.54 -32.13
C THR A 413 28.82 25.32 -32.06
N THR A 414 29.29 24.93 -33.22
CA THR A 414 30.34 23.95 -33.54
C THR A 414 31.76 24.53 -33.36
N LYS A 415 32.69 23.71 -32.83
CA LYS A 415 34.16 23.67 -33.06
C LYS A 415 34.75 22.75 -31.97
N GLY A 416 35.70 21.84 -32.15
CA GLY A 416 36.66 21.52 -33.20
C GLY A 416 37.84 20.82 -32.50
N ASP A 417 38.39 19.76 -33.12
CA ASP A 417 39.47 18.86 -32.68
C ASP A 417 40.63 19.48 -31.86
N ASN A 418 41.14 18.71 -30.87
CA ASN A 418 42.55 18.31 -30.87
C ASN A 418 42.86 17.19 -29.87
N GLY A 419 43.64 16.22 -30.35
CA GLY A 419 44.05 15.02 -29.65
C GLY A 419 44.97 15.26 -28.47
N GLY A 420 44.65 14.59 -27.37
CA GLY A 420 45.54 14.34 -26.24
C GLY A 420 44.95 13.17 -25.45
N LEU A 421 45.73 12.12 -25.23
CA LEU A 421 45.42 11.07 -24.27
C LEU A 421 45.45 11.65 -22.85
N GLY A 422 44.44 12.43 -22.50
CA GLY A 422 44.10 12.82 -21.15
C GLY A 422 42.92 11.98 -20.70
N GLY A 423 42.85 11.64 -19.42
CA GLY A 423 41.65 11.06 -18.81
C GLY A 423 40.42 11.85 -19.26
N ILE A 424 39.31 11.16 -19.48
CA ILE A 424 38.06 11.77 -19.94
C ILE A 424 37.65 12.80 -18.87
N LEU A 425 38.07 14.05 -19.05
CA LEU A 425 37.69 15.19 -18.23
C LEU A 425 36.17 15.41 -18.36
N GLU A 426 35.60 15.02 -19.51
CA GLU A 426 34.18 15.01 -19.80
C GLU A 426 33.37 13.99 -18.97
N ASP A 427 33.97 12.93 -18.41
CA ASP A 427 33.25 11.95 -17.56
C ASP A 427 33.23 12.43 -16.09
N ALA A 428 34.22 13.25 -15.68
CA ALA A 428 34.22 13.91 -14.37
C ALA A 428 33.31 15.14 -14.39
N GLU A 429 33.35 15.96 -15.44
CA GLU A 429 32.40 17.06 -15.64
C GLU A 429 30.97 16.55 -15.93
N ALA A 430 30.78 15.42 -16.62
CA ALA A 430 29.45 14.82 -16.74
C ALA A 430 28.98 14.22 -15.41
N ALA A 431 29.85 13.61 -14.60
CA ALA A 431 29.51 13.15 -13.25
C ALA A 431 29.25 14.31 -12.27
N GLU A 432 29.96 15.43 -12.40
CA GLU A 432 29.79 16.63 -11.57
C GLU A 432 28.59 17.49 -12.03
N ALA A 433 28.32 17.57 -13.33
CA ALA A 433 27.07 18.14 -13.87
C ALA A 433 25.86 17.27 -13.50
N GLU A 434 26.02 15.94 -13.47
CA GLU A 434 25.02 15.01 -12.95
C GLU A 434 24.73 15.23 -11.45
N LEU A 435 25.71 15.65 -10.65
CA LEU A 435 25.58 15.97 -9.22
C LEU A 435 25.05 17.39 -8.95
N GLN A 436 25.26 18.36 -9.85
CA GLN A 436 24.75 19.73 -9.67
C GLN A 436 23.29 19.90 -10.12
N GLU A 437 22.81 19.10 -11.08
CA GLU A 437 21.38 19.04 -11.46
C GLU A 437 20.53 18.11 -10.57
N GLU A 438 21.14 17.34 -9.66
CA GLU A 438 20.44 16.51 -8.65
C GLU A 438 19.54 17.34 -7.71
N ALA A 439 19.80 18.65 -7.58
CA ALA A 439 19.14 19.48 -6.59
C ALA A 439 17.80 20.10 -7.03
N GLN A 440 17.42 20.08 -8.32
CA GLN A 440 16.31 20.96 -8.79
C GLN A 440 15.25 20.38 -9.75
N ALA A 441 15.33 19.14 -10.24
CA ALA A 441 14.33 18.63 -11.21
C ALA A 441 13.34 17.61 -10.62
N ALA A 442 12.05 17.94 -10.64
CA ALA A 442 10.96 17.05 -10.21
C ALA A 442 10.91 15.75 -11.03
N HIS A 443 10.87 14.63 -10.32
CA HIS A 443 10.92 13.25 -10.79
C HIS A 443 9.81 12.86 -11.80
N VAL A 444 10.07 13.03 -13.10
CA VAL A 444 9.33 12.31 -14.15
C VAL A 444 10.17 11.11 -14.60
N PRO A 445 9.66 9.87 -14.53
CA PRO A 445 10.42 8.66 -14.87
C PRO A 445 10.99 8.68 -16.30
N ASP A 446 10.30 9.35 -17.23
CA ASP A 446 10.72 9.50 -18.63
C ASP A 446 11.99 10.33 -18.78
N VAL A 447 12.17 11.35 -17.93
CA VAL A 447 13.36 12.19 -17.89
C VAL A 447 14.54 11.42 -17.28
N LEU A 448 14.28 10.56 -16.28
CA LEU A 448 15.30 9.67 -15.70
C LEU A 448 15.77 8.62 -16.72
N LEU A 449 14.84 8.04 -17.48
CA LEU A 449 15.20 7.10 -18.56
C LEU A 449 16.00 7.82 -19.64
N ALA A 450 15.53 8.97 -20.13
CA ALA A 450 16.24 9.76 -21.14
C ALA A 450 17.67 10.16 -20.69
N ARG A 451 17.85 10.48 -19.40
CA ARG A 451 19.17 10.77 -18.82
C ARG A 451 20.08 9.53 -18.80
N CYS A 452 19.57 8.38 -18.38
CA CYS A 452 20.34 7.13 -18.39
C CYS A 452 20.69 6.67 -19.81
N THR A 453 19.82 6.94 -20.78
CA THR A 453 20.02 6.51 -22.18
C THR A 453 20.77 7.52 -23.04
N ALA A 454 20.88 8.80 -22.64
CA ALA A 454 21.61 9.83 -23.39
C ALA A 454 23.05 9.43 -23.71
N SER A 455 23.75 8.80 -22.76
CA SER A 455 25.12 8.30 -23.00
C SER A 455 25.16 7.08 -23.92
N ILE A 456 24.08 6.30 -23.99
CA ILE A 456 23.95 5.11 -24.83
C ILE A 456 23.62 5.51 -26.27
N THR A 457 22.80 6.56 -26.47
CA THR A 457 22.44 7.09 -27.81
C THR A 457 23.64 7.59 -28.61
N ARG A 458 24.75 7.91 -27.94
CA ARG A 458 26.00 8.33 -28.60
C ARG A 458 26.68 7.18 -29.35
N TYR A 459 26.34 5.93 -29.04
CA TYR A 459 26.89 4.78 -29.76
C TYR A 459 26.05 4.51 -31.02
N SER A 460 26.70 4.52 -32.18
CA SER A 460 26.03 4.15 -33.44
C SER A 460 25.89 2.64 -33.52
N VAL A 461 24.70 2.12 -33.83
CA VAL A 461 24.55 0.71 -34.21
C VAL A 461 25.16 0.51 -35.60
N PRO A 462 26.23 -0.29 -35.76
CA PRO A 462 26.82 -0.53 -37.07
C PRO A 462 25.82 -1.26 -37.98
N MET A 463 25.91 -1.00 -39.29
CA MET A 463 25.05 -1.64 -40.30
C MET A 463 25.02 -3.17 -40.19
N GLU A 464 26.15 -3.77 -39.82
CA GLU A 464 26.34 -5.21 -39.64
C GLU A 464 25.40 -5.81 -38.59
N TYR A 465 25.00 -5.01 -37.59
CA TYR A 465 24.17 -5.48 -36.48
C TYR A 465 22.70 -5.04 -36.58
N LEU A 466 22.29 -4.29 -37.60
CA LEU A 466 20.91 -3.82 -37.76
C LEU A 466 19.87 -4.94 -37.89
N ASN A 467 20.29 -6.12 -38.37
CA ASN A 467 19.42 -7.28 -38.52
C ASN A 467 19.49 -8.26 -37.34
N THR A 468 20.28 -7.93 -36.30
CA THR A 468 20.41 -8.78 -35.11
C THR A 468 19.18 -8.62 -34.24
N PRO A 469 18.58 -9.70 -33.72
CA PRO A 469 17.46 -9.59 -32.80
C PRO A 469 17.90 -8.80 -31.55
N SER A 470 17.25 -7.66 -31.32
CA SER A 470 17.44 -6.82 -30.15
C SER A 470 16.37 -7.12 -29.11
N GLU A 471 16.76 -7.29 -27.85
CA GLU A 471 15.79 -7.42 -26.76
C GLU A 471 15.42 -6.04 -26.21
N ALA A 472 14.12 -5.74 -26.18
CA ALA A 472 13.61 -4.50 -25.60
C ALA A 472 13.70 -4.51 -24.07
N MET A 473 14.27 -3.45 -23.49
CA MET A 473 14.30 -3.29 -22.04
C MET A 473 12.89 -3.03 -21.47
N PRO A 474 12.56 -3.53 -20.26
CA PRO A 474 13.45 -4.22 -19.32
C PRO A 474 13.68 -5.71 -19.64
N VAL A 475 14.93 -6.16 -19.53
CA VAL A 475 15.37 -7.55 -19.71
C VAL A 475 15.72 -8.21 -18.38
N ASN A 476 15.72 -9.55 -18.35
CA ASN A 476 16.18 -10.32 -17.19
C ASN A 476 17.69 -10.09 -16.98
N THR A 477 18.15 -10.04 -15.72
CA THR A 477 19.57 -9.92 -15.39
C THR A 477 20.41 -11.01 -16.04
N THR A 478 19.87 -12.23 -16.17
CA THR A 478 20.55 -13.34 -16.85
C THR A 478 20.82 -13.05 -18.32
N VAL A 479 19.91 -12.38 -19.03
CA VAL A 479 20.11 -11.98 -20.43
C VAL A 479 21.22 -10.94 -20.50
N LEU A 480 21.18 -9.94 -19.62
CA LEU A 480 22.21 -8.90 -19.58
C LEU A 480 23.62 -9.50 -19.33
N ASP A 481 23.71 -10.49 -18.45
CA ASP A 481 24.96 -11.22 -18.17
C ASP A 481 25.43 -12.06 -19.37
N ILE A 482 24.51 -12.73 -20.08
CA ILE A 482 24.82 -13.51 -21.29
C ILE A 482 25.35 -12.59 -22.39
N VAL A 483 24.61 -11.52 -22.72
CA VAL A 483 25.02 -10.54 -23.73
C VAL A 483 26.39 -9.96 -23.36
N HIS A 484 26.59 -9.60 -22.09
CA HIS A 484 27.87 -9.10 -21.63
C HIS A 484 29.00 -10.12 -21.82
N ALA A 485 28.79 -11.39 -21.48
CA ALA A 485 29.78 -12.44 -21.62
C ALA A 485 30.16 -12.68 -23.09
N GLU A 486 29.17 -12.73 -24.00
CA GLU A 486 29.38 -12.86 -25.44
C GLU A 486 30.22 -11.70 -25.99
N VAL A 487 29.88 -10.47 -25.62
CA VAL A 487 30.62 -9.28 -26.08
C VAL A 487 32.05 -9.26 -25.52
N LEU A 488 32.24 -9.72 -24.28
CA LEU A 488 33.59 -9.83 -23.70
C LEU A 488 34.44 -10.89 -24.40
N GLU A 489 33.83 -11.96 -24.90
CA GLU A 489 34.53 -12.96 -25.71
C GLU A 489 35.05 -12.32 -27.01
N GLU A 490 34.22 -11.53 -27.70
CA GLU A 490 34.62 -10.80 -28.92
C GLU A 490 35.76 -9.81 -28.66
N VAL A 491 35.72 -9.07 -27.55
CA VAL A 491 36.85 -8.21 -27.13
C VAL A 491 38.12 -9.03 -26.88
N ASN A 492 37.99 -10.19 -26.25
CA ASN A 492 39.13 -11.06 -25.99
C ASN A 492 39.71 -11.64 -27.28
N THR A 493 38.89 -12.00 -28.29
CA THR A 493 39.40 -12.49 -29.58
C THR A 493 40.16 -11.41 -30.35
N LEU A 494 39.77 -10.13 -30.22
CA LEU A 494 40.52 -9.00 -30.79
C LEU A 494 41.88 -8.76 -30.09
N LEU A 495 41.94 -8.96 -28.78
CA LEU A 495 43.14 -8.71 -27.97
C LEU A 495 44.13 -9.87 -27.97
N LYS A 496 43.64 -11.12 -28.07
CA LYS A 496 44.42 -12.34 -27.92
C LYS A 496 45.62 -12.43 -28.90
N PRO A 497 45.48 -12.12 -30.21
CA PRO A 497 46.59 -12.21 -31.14
C PRO A 497 47.80 -11.38 -30.69
N PHE A 498 47.55 -10.16 -30.23
CA PHE A 498 48.63 -9.29 -29.76
C PHE A 498 49.15 -9.68 -28.38
N LEU A 499 48.28 -10.04 -27.43
CA LEU A 499 48.71 -10.30 -26.05
C LEU A 499 49.38 -11.67 -25.86
N VAL A 500 48.94 -12.69 -26.59
CA VAL A 500 49.35 -14.10 -26.39
C VAL A 500 50.09 -14.63 -27.60
N ASP A 501 49.48 -14.59 -28.79
CA ASP A 501 49.99 -15.33 -29.96
C ASP A 501 51.30 -14.73 -30.51
N LEU A 502 51.48 -13.41 -30.37
CA LEU A 502 52.71 -12.69 -30.72
C LEU A 502 53.71 -12.56 -29.57
N SER A 503 53.45 -13.17 -28.41
CA SER A 503 54.45 -13.20 -27.34
C SER A 503 55.63 -14.10 -27.72
N GLY A 504 56.84 -13.57 -27.63
CA GLY A 504 58.08 -14.29 -27.85
C GLY A 504 58.59 -14.94 -26.56
N PRO A 505 59.59 -15.84 -26.67
CA PRO A 505 60.32 -16.30 -25.50
C PRO A 505 60.97 -15.11 -24.79
N PRO A 506 61.13 -15.18 -23.44
CA PRO A 506 61.84 -14.14 -22.72
C PRO A 506 63.27 -14.02 -23.27
N PRO A 507 63.73 -12.81 -23.58
CA PRO A 507 65.08 -12.60 -24.11
C PRO A 507 66.13 -12.94 -23.05
N SER A 508 67.33 -13.30 -23.51
CA SER A 508 68.51 -13.51 -22.66
C SER A 508 68.94 -12.24 -21.92
N SER A 509 68.80 -11.09 -22.56
CA SER A 509 69.14 -9.77 -22.00
C SER A 509 67.88 -9.00 -21.56
N PRO A 510 67.82 -8.43 -20.34
CA PRO A 510 66.66 -7.68 -19.86
C PRO A 510 66.38 -6.39 -20.66
N GLU A 511 67.39 -5.80 -21.28
CA GLU A 511 67.24 -4.61 -22.14
C GLU A 511 66.50 -4.92 -23.45
N LEU A 512 66.47 -6.20 -23.85
CA LEU A 512 65.63 -6.69 -24.95
C LEU A 512 64.25 -7.11 -24.48
N ALA A 513 63.88 -6.91 -23.21
CA ALA A 513 62.50 -7.13 -22.78
C ALA A 513 61.63 -5.94 -23.19
N CYS A 514 60.35 -6.19 -23.50
CA CYS A 514 59.40 -5.12 -23.76
C CYS A 514 59.22 -4.27 -22.50
N SER A 515 59.48 -2.97 -22.58
CA SER A 515 59.29 -2.02 -21.47
C SER A 515 57.81 -1.72 -21.18
N LEU A 516 56.90 -2.04 -22.10
CA LEU A 516 55.48 -1.74 -21.98
C LEU A 516 54.73 -2.83 -21.20
N ASP A 517 54.07 -2.41 -20.12
CA ASP A 517 53.15 -3.27 -19.39
C ASP A 517 51.73 -3.19 -19.98
N PHE A 518 51.44 -4.09 -20.92
CA PHE A 518 50.11 -4.22 -21.51
C PHE A 518 49.06 -4.73 -20.53
N ARG A 519 49.45 -5.29 -19.37
CA ARG A 519 48.49 -5.75 -18.34
C ARG A 519 47.77 -4.56 -17.72
N VAL A 520 48.48 -3.47 -17.43
CA VAL A 520 47.88 -2.23 -16.93
C VAL A 520 46.89 -1.66 -17.95
N GLY A 521 47.28 -1.61 -19.23
CA GLY A 521 46.40 -1.19 -20.31
C GLY A 521 45.14 -2.06 -20.41
N LYS A 522 45.29 -3.38 -20.27
CA LYS A 522 44.20 -4.35 -20.25
C LYS A 522 43.26 -4.10 -19.06
N MET A 523 43.79 -3.92 -17.85
CA MET A 523 43.00 -3.60 -16.65
C MET A 523 42.20 -2.29 -16.82
N ASN A 524 42.82 -1.26 -17.40
CA ASN A 524 42.15 0.01 -17.70
C ASN A 524 41.00 -0.16 -18.70
N LEU A 525 41.16 -1.02 -19.71
CA LEU A 525 40.08 -1.37 -20.62
C LEU A 525 38.94 -2.07 -19.87
N TRP A 526 39.21 -3.11 -19.07
CA TRP A 526 38.18 -3.80 -18.29
C TRP A 526 37.41 -2.86 -17.36
N ALA A 527 38.10 -1.91 -16.72
CA ALA A 527 37.47 -0.90 -15.89
C ALA A 527 36.53 0.01 -16.71
N LYS A 528 36.91 0.39 -17.94
CA LYS A 528 36.05 1.13 -18.87
C LYS A 528 34.83 0.31 -19.29
N LEU A 529 35.01 -0.96 -19.66
CA LEU A 529 33.91 -1.86 -20.03
C LEU A 529 32.93 -2.06 -18.87
N GLY A 530 33.45 -2.21 -17.64
CA GLY A 530 32.64 -2.29 -16.43
C GLY A 530 31.79 -1.04 -16.19
N ARG A 531 32.28 0.15 -16.55
CA ARG A 531 31.47 1.39 -16.49
C ARG A 531 30.33 1.37 -17.51
N VAL A 532 30.58 0.92 -18.73
CA VAL A 532 29.54 0.79 -19.77
C VAL A 532 28.48 -0.23 -19.34
N ARG A 533 28.89 -1.41 -18.84
CA ARG A 533 27.98 -2.40 -18.26
C ARG A 533 27.04 -1.79 -17.21
N ARG A 534 27.59 -1.05 -16.24
CA ARG A 534 26.79 -0.37 -15.20
C ARG A 534 25.79 0.63 -15.77
N ARG A 535 26.11 1.30 -16.87
CA ARG A 535 25.16 2.22 -17.55
C ARG A 535 23.95 1.44 -18.09
N PHE A 536 24.18 0.30 -18.73
CA PHE A 536 23.09 -0.58 -19.20
C PHE A 536 22.32 -1.23 -18.04
N GLU A 537 22.98 -1.62 -16.95
CA GLU A 537 22.32 -2.11 -15.72
C GLU A 537 21.37 -1.05 -15.14
N ARG A 538 21.84 0.20 -15.00
CA ARG A 538 21.00 1.33 -14.53
C ARG A 538 19.84 1.62 -15.48
N ALA A 539 20.07 1.62 -16.78
CA ALA A 539 19.00 1.81 -17.76
C ALA A 539 17.95 0.69 -17.65
N ASN A 540 18.37 -0.55 -17.42
CA ASN A 540 17.49 -1.69 -17.20
C ASN A 540 16.69 -1.55 -15.88
N GLU A 541 17.33 -1.12 -14.79
CA GLU A 541 16.68 -0.85 -13.50
C GLU A 541 15.59 0.23 -13.61
N VAL A 542 15.92 1.36 -14.26
CA VAL A 542 14.97 2.47 -14.47
C VAL A 542 13.82 2.01 -15.37
N SER A 543 14.11 1.30 -16.45
CA SER A 543 13.08 0.73 -17.35
C SER A 543 12.18 -0.26 -16.60
N SER A 544 12.75 -1.09 -15.73
CA SER A 544 12.00 -2.02 -14.89
C SER A 544 11.08 -1.30 -13.90
N ALA A 545 11.56 -0.23 -13.27
CA ALA A 545 10.75 0.59 -12.36
C ALA A 545 9.60 1.30 -13.09
N ILE A 546 9.84 1.82 -14.30
CA ILE A 546 8.80 2.44 -15.14
C ILE A 546 7.74 1.40 -15.51
N PHE A 547 8.16 0.25 -16.04
CA PHE A 547 7.26 -0.85 -16.40
C PHE A 547 6.41 -1.31 -15.21
N CYS A 548 7.03 -1.52 -14.05
CA CYS A 548 6.30 -1.90 -12.82
C CYS A 548 5.29 -0.83 -12.38
N GLY A 549 5.66 0.45 -12.51
CA GLY A 549 4.79 1.57 -12.17
C GLY A 549 3.60 1.69 -13.11
N GLU A 550 3.81 1.56 -14.41
CA GLU A 550 2.74 1.54 -15.42
C GLU A 550 1.81 0.33 -15.23
N LEU A 551 2.38 -0.84 -14.93
CA LEU A 551 1.61 -2.06 -14.64
C LEU A 551 0.67 -1.87 -13.45
N LEU A 552 1.16 -1.32 -12.34
CA LEU A 552 0.32 -1.07 -11.16
C LEU A 552 -0.76 -0.01 -11.43
N ARG A 553 -0.44 1.07 -12.14
CA ARG A 553 -1.46 2.06 -12.53
C ARG A 553 -2.56 1.42 -13.36
N TYR A 554 -2.19 0.61 -14.34
CA TYR A 554 -3.13 -0.10 -15.18
C TYR A 554 -4.00 -1.06 -14.35
N LEU A 555 -3.40 -1.94 -13.54
CA LEU A 555 -4.15 -2.89 -12.72
C LEU A 555 -5.01 -2.21 -11.65
N HIS A 556 -4.57 -1.11 -11.05
CA HIS A 556 -5.37 -0.35 -10.09
C HIS A 556 -6.58 0.30 -10.76
N SER A 557 -6.43 0.82 -11.99
CA SER A 557 -7.59 1.33 -12.75
C SER A 557 -8.63 0.23 -13.03
N VAL A 558 -8.17 -1.00 -13.30
CA VAL A 558 -9.05 -2.17 -13.45
C VAL A 558 -9.75 -2.51 -12.13
N VAL A 559 -9.03 -2.44 -11.00
CA VAL A 559 -9.61 -2.65 -9.66
C VAL A 559 -10.70 -1.62 -9.34
N LEU A 560 -10.45 -0.33 -9.59
CA LEU A 560 -11.42 0.73 -9.33
C LEU A 560 -12.71 0.49 -10.13
N ASN A 561 -12.59 0.23 -11.43
CA ASN A 561 -13.74 -0.07 -12.28
C ASN A 561 -14.48 -1.33 -11.83
N LYS A 562 -13.75 -2.39 -11.48
CA LYS A 562 -14.35 -3.62 -10.98
C LYS A 562 -15.09 -3.38 -9.67
N ASN A 563 -14.54 -2.56 -8.78
CA ASN A 563 -15.16 -2.21 -7.51
C ASN A 563 -16.50 -1.48 -7.70
N GLU A 564 -16.56 -0.53 -8.64
CA GLU A 564 -17.82 0.13 -9.03
C GLU A 564 -18.85 -0.89 -9.56
N THR A 565 -18.44 -1.80 -10.46
CA THR A 565 -19.38 -2.79 -11.00
C THR A 565 -19.85 -3.84 -9.98
N ASP A 566 -18.97 -4.26 -9.07
CA ASP A 566 -19.30 -5.26 -8.04
C ASP A 566 -20.21 -4.67 -6.97
N THR A 567 -20.00 -3.40 -6.60
CA THR A 567 -20.87 -2.67 -5.66
C THR A 567 -22.26 -2.45 -6.26
N GLU A 568 -22.38 -2.08 -7.54
CA GLU A 568 -23.67 -1.99 -8.25
C GLU A 568 -24.39 -3.35 -8.31
N ALA A 569 -23.67 -4.44 -8.60
CA ALA A 569 -24.25 -5.78 -8.67
C ALA A 569 -24.71 -6.28 -7.29
N GLN A 570 -23.92 -6.07 -6.24
CA GLN A 570 -24.30 -6.39 -4.86
C GLN A 570 -25.50 -5.57 -4.39
N GLN A 571 -25.62 -4.30 -4.80
CA GLN A 571 -26.80 -3.48 -4.54
C GLN A 571 -28.05 -4.05 -5.22
N GLN A 572 -27.95 -4.45 -6.50
CA GLN A 572 -29.07 -5.08 -7.21
C GLN A 572 -29.49 -6.43 -6.58
N GLN A 573 -28.54 -7.19 -6.05
CA GLN A 573 -28.82 -8.42 -5.31
C GLN A 573 -29.44 -8.18 -3.94
N GLN A 574 -28.98 -7.18 -3.16
CA GLN A 574 -29.61 -6.82 -1.88
C GLN A 574 -31.04 -6.27 -2.06
N LEU A 575 -31.31 -5.58 -3.17
CA LEU A 575 -32.67 -5.13 -3.51
C LEU A 575 -33.59 -6.27 -3.98
N ARG A 576 -33.03 -7.38 -4.50
CA ARG A 576 -33.79 -8.56 -4.95
C ARG A 576 -33.90 -9.69 -3.90
N GLY A 577 -33.01 -9.72 -2.91
CA GLY A 577 -32.91 -10.76 -1.91
C GLY A 577 -33.55 -10.39 -0.57
N ARG A 578 -34.69 -11.00 -0.25
CA ARG A 578 -35.28 -11.04 1.09
C ARG A 578 -34.38 -11.88 2.01
N ALA A 579 -33.29 -11.33 2.54
CA ALA A 579 -32.46 -12.01 3.54
C ALA A 579 -31.87 -11.04 4.56
N VAL A 580 -32.16 -11.38 5.80
CA VAL A 580 -31.75 -10.80 7.08
C VAL A 580 -30.24 -10.60 7.13
N SER A 581 -29.80 -9.34 7.19
CA SER A 581 -28.51 -8.94 7.75
C SER A 581 -28.81 -8.02 8.93
N SER A 582 -28.35 -8.43 10.11
CA SER A 582 -28.63 -7.83 11.40
C SER A 582 -27.88 -6.50 11.60
N ILE A 583 -28.30 -5.45 10.90
CA ILE A 583 -28.01 -4.07 11.29
C ILE A 583 -29.35 -3.32 11.19
N MET A 584 -30.01 -3.22 12.34
CA MET A 584 -31.26 -2.49 12.64
C MET A 584 -32.17 -2.15 11.44
N LEU A 585 -33.06 -3.09 11.10
CA LEU A 585 -34.31 -2.76 10.42
C LEU A 585 -35.18 -1.95 11.39
N VAL A 586 -35.12 -0.62 11.27
CA VAL A 586 -36.08 0.31 11.87
C VAL A 586 -37.41 0.17 11.13
N ASP A 587 -38.47 0.07 11.92
CA ASP A 587 -39.83 -0.24 11.52
C ASP A 587 -40.41 0.78 10.51
N LYS A 588 -41.07 0.26 9.47
CA LYS A 588 -41.38 0.95 8.21
C LYS A 588 -42.63 1.85 8.27
N LYS A 589 -42.89 2.50 9.41
CA LYS A 589 -44.15 3.24 9.66
C LYS A 589 -44.04 4.75 9.87
N SER A 590 -42.90 5.39 9.63
CA SER A 590 -42.82 6.86 9.60
C SER A 590 -42.24 7.37 8.27
N GLY A 591 -42.98 8.28 7.62
CA GLY A 591 -42.85 8.62 6.20
C GLY A 591 -41.72 9.57 5.81
N ASN A 592 -40.59 9.60 6.52
CA ASN A 592 -39.43 10.41 6.10
C ASN A 592 -38.21 9.52 5.91
N ALA A 593 -37.68 9.48 4.68
CA ALA A 593 -36.60 8.62 4.22
C ALA A 593 -35.42 8.60 5.20
N THR A 594 -35.18 7.45 5.82
CA THR A 594 -34.02 7.21 6.68
C THR A 594 -32.80 6.99 5.78
N VAL A 595 -31.82 7.89 5.88
CA VAL A 595 -30.50 7.74 5.26
C VAL A 595 -29.87 6.45 5.80
N SER A 596 -29.71 5.44 4.93
CA SER A 596 -29.07 4.18 5.29
C SER A 596 -27.60 4.42 5.62
N LEU A 597 -27.23 4.34 6.90
CA LEU A 597 -25.84 4.27 7.33
C LEU A 597 -25.25 2.90 6.93
N THR A 598 -23.96 2.88 6.54
CA THR A 598 -23.09 1.71 6.22
C THR A 598 -22.92 1.30 4.75
N ARG A 599 -22.51 2.22 3.85
CA ARG A 599 -22.02 1.83 2.51
C ARG A 599 -20.53 1.44 2.51
N VAL A 600 -19.72 2.09 3.34
CA VAL A 600 -18.26 1.94 3.28
C VAL A 600 -17.69 0.62 3.78
N PRO A 601 -18.24 -0.09 4.77
CA PRO A 601 -17.73 -1.43 5.10
C PRO A 601 -17.80 -2.39 3.90
N LEU A 602 -18.85 -2.28 3.07
CA LEU A 602 -19.00 -3.07 1.85
C LEU A 602 -18.03 -2.63 0.76
N GLU A 603 -17.90 -1.32 0.52
CA GLU A 603 -16.97 -0.73 -0.46
C GLU A 603 -15.49 -1.00 -0.11
N LEU A 604 -15.15 -1.00 1.18
CA LEU A 604 -13.80 -1.34 1.67
C LEU A 604 -13.51 -2.83 1.56
N LEU A 605 -14.49 -3.70 1.85
CA LEU A 605 -14.32 -5.14 1.73
C LEU A 605 -14.15 -5.56 0.26
N THR A 606 -14.95 -4.99 -0.64
CA THR A 606 -14.84 -5.21 -2.09
C THR A 606 -13.53 -4.65 -2.64
N TYR A 607 -13.13 -3.45 -2.22
CA TYR A 607 -11.83 -2.86 -2.60
C TYR A 607 -10.66 -3.71 -2.12
N LYS A 608 -10.68 -4.19 -0.87
CA LYS A 608 -9.66 -5.10 -0.31
C LYS A 608 -9.53 -6.37 -1.16
N ASN A 609 -10.62 -7.07 -1.43
CA ASN A 609 -10.58 -8.34 -2.16
C ASN A 609 -10.06 -8.15 -3.60
N ASN A 610 -10.47 -7.07 -4.26
CA ASN A 610 -9.98 -6.73 -5.60
C ASN A 610 -8.50 -6.29 -5.59
N LEU A 611 -8.06 -5.61 -4.53
CA LEU A 611 -6.66 -5.24 -4.31
C LEU A 611 -5.77 -6.46 -4.08
N GLU A 612 -6.20 -7.44 -3.29
CA GLU A 612 -5.47 -8.70 -3.09
C GLU A 612 -5.30 -9.48 -4.40
N ALA A 613 -6.36 -9.55 -5.23
CA ALA A 613 -6.29 -10.17 -6.55
C ALA A 613 -5.30 -9.44 -7.49
N MET A 614 -5.26 -8.11 -7.43
CA MET A 614 -4.33 -7.28 -8.20
C MET A 614 -2.88 -7.46 -7.77
N VAL A 615 -2.60 -7.54 -6.47
CA VAL A 615 -1.26 -7.83 -5.94
C VAL A 615 -0.78 -9.21 -6.38
N SER A 616 -1.67 -10.22 -6.36
CA SER A 616 -1.37 -11.55 -6.88
C SER A 616 -1.00 -11.53 -8.37
N GLN A 617 -1.81 -10.85 -9.18
CA GLN A 617 -1.56 -10.69 -10.62
C GLN A 617 -0.26 -9.92 -10.89
N TYR A 618 0.02 -8.86 -10.12
CA TYR A 618 1.25 -8.10 -10.22
C TYR A 618 2.48 -8.95 -9.91
N ASN A 619 2.48 -9.69 -8.79
CA ASN A 619 3.60 -10.59 -8.41
C ASN A 619 3.79 -11.76 -9.39
N PHE A 620 2.74 -12.13 -10.12
CA PHE A 620 2.84 -13.12 -11.18
C PHE A 620 3.55 -12.58 -12.43
N VAL A 621 3.23 -11.34 -12.82
CA VAL A 621 3.79 -10.68 -14.02
C VAL A 621 5.17 -10.07 -13.73
N ALA A 622 5.31 -9.26 -12.69
CA ALA A 622 6.54 -8.60 -12.28
C ALA A 622 7.18 -9.31 -11.08
N ARG A 623 8.50 -9.57 -11.14
CA ARG A 623 9.28 -10.16 -10.05
C ARG A 623 10.61 -9.41 -9.90
N GLY A 624 11.14 -9.39 -8.68
CA GLY A 624 12.44 -8.78 -8.37
C GLY A 624 12.37 -7.58 -7.42
N PRO A 625 13.52 -7.00 -7.05
CA PRO A 625 13.61 -5.96 -6.03
C PRO A 625 12.91 -4.66 -6.44
N GLN A 626 12.97 -4.29 -7.73
CA GLN A 626 12.25 -3.11 -8.23
C GLN A 626 10.73 -3.30 -8.17
N ALA A 627 10.24 -4.49 -8.52
CA ALA A 627 8.82 -4.80 -8.43
C ALA A 627 8.29 -4.64 -7.00
N ALA A 628 9.06 -5.12 -6.00
CA ALA A 628 8.71 -4.96 -4.58
C ALA A 628 8.74 -3.50 -4.12
N LYS A 629 9.77 -2.73 -4.51
CA LYS A 629 9.91 -1.31 -4.14
C LYS A 629 8.77 -0.45 -4.70
N VAL A 630 8.43 -0.65 -5.97
CA VAL A 630 7.33 0.09 -6.62
C VAL A 630 5.98 -0.32 -6.01
N LEU A 631 5.76 -1.61 -5.72
CA LEU A 631 4.54 -2.07 -5.04
C LEU A 631 4.40 -1.45 -3.64
N ALA A 632 5.47 -1.41 -2.85
CA ALA A 632 5.45 -0.77 -1.55
C ALA A 632 5.07 0.72 -1.68
N GLY A 633 5.72 1.45 -2.59
CA GLY A 633 5.38 2.86 -2.85
C GLY A 633 3.93 3.06 -3.27
N PHE A 634 3.38 2.16 -4.09
CA PHE A 634 1.98 2.16 -4.48
C PHE A 634 1.01 1.94 -3.30
N LEU A 635 1.33 0.99 -2.41
CA LEU A 635 0.52 0.74 -1.21
C LEU A 635 0.56 1.92 -0.23
N TYR A 636 1.72 2.54 -0.02
CA TYR A 636 1.87 3.66 0.91
C TYR A 636 1.33 5.01 0.40
N GLY A 637 1.26 5.20 -0.92
CA GLY A 637 0.77 6.43 -1.54
C GLY A 637 -0.66 6.29 -2.08
N PRO A 638 -0.84 5.83 -3.34
CA PRO A 638 -2.15 5.67 -3.98
C PRO A 638 -3.22 4.97 -3.13
N VAL A 639 -2.93 3.79 -2.59
CA VAL A 639 -3.93 3.03 -1.82
C VAL A 639 -4.29 3.75 -0.53
N ARG A 640 -3.30 4.29 0.18
CA ARG A 640 -3.54 5.10 1.38
C ARG A 640 -4.41 6.33 1.08
N SER A 641 -4.14 7.04 -0.02
CA SER A 641 -4.93 8.20 -0.42
C SER A 641 -6.38 7.83 -0.75
N GLN A 642 -6.60 6.68 -1.41
CA GLN A 642 -7.94 6.17 -1.70
C GLN A 642 -8.70 5.80 -0.42
N LEU A 643 -8.03 5.16 0.54
CA LEU A 643 -8.64 4.83 1.84
C LEU A 643 -8.99 6.09 2.63
N GLN A 644 -8.11 7.10 2.63
CA GLN A 644 -8.39 8.40 3.26
C GLN A 644 -9.60 9.08 2.60
N TYR A 645 -9.68 9.06 1.27
CA TYR A 645 -10.83 9.60 0.53
C TYR A 645 -12.15 8.92 0.91
N LEU A 646 -12.20 7.58 0.90
CA LEU A 646 -13.40 6.82 1.29
C LEU A 646 -13.79 7.07 2.76
N THR A 647 -12.80 7.17 3.64
CA THR A 647 -13.04 7.45 5.07
C THR A 647 -13.58 8.87 5.28
N GLN A 648 -13.01 9.86 4.59
CA GLN A 648 -13.49 11.24 4.65
C GLN A 648 -14.92 11.36 4.13
N GLN A 649 -15.23 10.67 3.02
CA GLN A 649 -16.58 10.66 2.45
C GLN A 649 -17.64 10.15 3.45
N GLU A 650 -17.32 9.14 4.26
CA GLU A 650 -18.24 8.68 5.31
C GLU A 650 -18.26 9.57 6.52
N TYR A 651 -17.13 10.14 6.90
CA TYR A 651 -17.10 11.13 7.96
C TYR A 651 -18.02 12.31 7.63
N ASP A 652 -17.98 12.79 6.38
CA ASP A 652 -18.85 13.86 5.89
C ASP A 652 -20.33 13.42 5.91
N ARG A 653 -20.64 12.18 5.48
CA ARG A 653 -22.00 11.61 5.56
C ARG A 653 -22.49 11.45 7.00
N PHE A 654 -21.63 11.00 7.91
CA PHE A 654 -21.96 10.80 9.32
C PHE A 654 -22.21 12.13 9.99
N THR A 655 -21.35 13.13 9.75
CA THR A 655 -21.52 14.49 10.24
C THR A 655 -22.86 15.07 9.74
N ALA A 656 -23.19 14.93 8.46
CA ALA A 656 -24.48 15.38 7.94
C ALA A 656 -25.68 14.66 8.59
N ALA A 657 -25.56 13.36 8.87
CA ALA A 657 -26.60 12.60 9.57
C ALA A 657 -26.69 12.98 11.06
N TRP A 658 -25.57 13.31 11.69
CA TRP A 658 -25.50 13.82 13.05
C TRP A 658 -26.18 15.18 13.15
N ASP A 659 -25.83 16.14 12.30
CA ASP A 659 -26.43 17.48 12.26
C ASP A 659 -27.96 17.39 12.07
N GLU A 660 -28.42 16.47 11.23
CA GLU A 660 -29.85 16.18 11.04
C GLU A 660 -30.52 15.67 12.32
N LYS A 661 -29.85 14.81 13.09
CA LYS A 661 -30.38 14.27 14.35
C LYS A 661 -30.32 15.28 15.48
N GLU A 662 -29.27 16.08 15.56
CA GLU A 662 -29.13 17.16 16.51
C GLU A 662 -30.22 18.21 16.31
N ARG A 663 -30.48 18.61 15.06
CA ARG A 663 -31.60 19.51 14.76
C ARG A 663 -32.96 18.93 15.16
N ARG A 664 -33.17 17.62 14.98
CA ARG A 664 -34.41 16.96 15.44
C ARG A 664 -34.49 16.89 16.97
N LEU A 665 -33.36 16.74 17.65
CA LEU A 665 -33.34 16.79 19.12
C LEU A 665 -33.72 18.18 19.61
N THR A 666 -33.16 19.25 19.03
CA THR A 666 -33.53 20.62 19.39
C THR A 666 -35.02 20.90 19.12
N GLU A 667 -35.55 20.44 17.99
CA GLU A 667 -36.99 20.56 17.70
C GLU A 667 -37.86 19.80 18.74
N LEU A 668 -37.41 18.63 19.19
CA LEU A 668 -38.10 17.84 20.21
C LEU A 668 -37.97 18.43 21.62
N GLU A 669 -36.83 19.04 21.96
CA GLU A 669 -36.60 19.76 23.21
C GLU A 669 -37.48 21.01 23.28
N GLU A 670 -37.56 21.80 22.21
CA GLU A 670 -38.49 22.94 22.13
C GLU A 670 -39.94 22.49 22.28
N ALA A 671 -40.32 21.38 21.63
CA ALA A 671 -41.66 20.80 21.78
C ALA A 671 -41.92 20.29 23.20
N LEU A 672 -40.92 19.74 23.89
CA LEU A 672 -41.02 19.30 25.28
C LEU A 672 -41.20 20.50 26.21
N ASP A 673 -40.37 21.53 26.05
CA ASP A 673 -40.48 22.79 26.79
C ASP A 673 -41.87 23.42 26.65
N ASP A 674 -42.41 23.45 25.43
CA ASP A 674 -43.77 23.93 25.18
C ASP A 674 -44.82 23.08 25.92
N LYS A 675 -44.63 21.76 25.97
CA LYS A 675 -45.50 20.85 26.71
C LYS A 675 -45.37 21.05 28.22
N GLU A 676 -44.18 21.26 28.74
CA GLU A 676 -43.95 21.57 30.15
C GLU A 676 -44.57 22.92 30.55
N ARG A 677 -44.46 23.95 29.69
CA ARG A 677 -45.16 25.23 29.87
C ARG A 677 -46.68 25.03 29.89
N GLN A 678 -47.22 24.20 29.00
CA GLN A 678 -48.64 23.85 29.00
C GLN A 678 -49.05 23.16 30.32
N VAL A 679 -48.25 22.22 30.81
CA VAL A 679 -48.50 21.55 32.10
C VAL A 679 -48.39 22.52 33.27
N SER A 680 -47.41 23.42 33.29
CA SER A 680 -47.28 24.47 34.30
C SER A 680 -48.49 25.41 34.31
N HIS A 681 -48.98 25.77 33.13
CA HIS A 681 -50.19 26.58 32.99
C HIS A 681 -51.43 25.85 33.52
N ILE A 682 -51.60 24.57 33.16
CA ILE A 682 -52.72 23.74 33.64
C ILE A 682 -52.64 23.57 35.16
N THR A 683 -51.45 23.31 35.72
CA THR A 683 -51.27 23.13 37.18
C THR A 683 -51.56 24.43 37.95
N LYS A 684 -51.12 25.59 37.44
CA LYS A 684 -51.48 26.90 38.02
C LYS A 684 -52.99 27.14 37.96
N SER A 685 -53.62 26.88 36.81
CA SER A 685 -55.07 27.02 36.67
C SER A 685 -55.81 26.08 37.62
N ASN A 686 -55.40 24.82 37.75
CA ASN A 686 -55.98 23.86 38.70
C ASN A 686 -55.81 24.31 40.16
N ALA A 687 -54.68 24.94 40.52
CA ALA A 687 -54.48 25.49 41.86
C ALA A 687 -55.37 26.72 42.12
N GLU A 688 -55.67 27.52 41.09
CA GLU A 688 -56.64 28.62 41.16
C GLU A 688 -58.07 28.09 41.30
N TRP A 689 -58.46 27.09 40.50
CA TRP A 689 -59.75 26.40 40.64
C TRP A 689 -59.90 25.76 42.02
N GLY A 690 -58.87 25.09 42.53
CA GLY A 690 -58.87 24.51 43.87
C GLY A 690 -59.02 25.56 44.97
N ARG A 691 -58.40 26.76 44.82
CA ARG A 691 -58.61 27.88 45.76
C ARG A 691 -60.03 28.42 45.71
N GLN A 692 -60.57 28.64 44.51
CA GLN A 692 -61.97 29.08 44.36
C GLN A 692 -62.94 28.05 44.93
N GLU A 693 -62.70 26.76 44.72
CA GLU A 693 -63.49 25.68 45.30
C GLU A 693 -63.44 25.76 46.85
N HIS A 694 -62.26 25.89 47.45
CA HIS A 694 -62.13 26.03 48.91
C HIS A 694 -62.82 27.28 49.45
N GLU A 695 -62.72 28.42 48.77
CA GLU A 695 -63.42 29.66 49.15
C GLU A 695 -64.94 29.50 49.06
N THR A 696 -65.45 28.84 48.01
CA THR A 696 -66.88 28.56 47.89
C THR A 696 -67.38 27.58 48.95
N VAL A 697 -66.59 26.54 49.26
CA VAL A 697 -66.91 25.61 50.36
C VAL A 697 -66.91 26.33 51.70
N ALA A 698 -65.94 27.19 51.98
CA ALA A 698 -65.90 27.98 53.21
C ALA A 698 -67.10 28.94 53.33
N GLN A 699 -67.53 29.57 52.23
CA GLN A 699 -68.74 30.40 52.20
C GLN A 699 -70.01 29.56 52.45
N ILE A 700 -70.09 28.36 51.88
CA ILE A 700 -71.19 27.43 52.12
C ILE A 700 -71.21 26.99 53.58
N GLU A 701 -70.06 26.64 54.17
CA GLU A 701 -69.95 26.27 55.58
C GLU A 701 -70.32 27.42 56.52
N GLN A 702 -69.90 28.65 56.20
CA GLN A 702 -70.25 29.83 56.96
C GLN A 702 -71.77 30.09 56.91
N THR A 703 -72.36 30.11 55.71
CA THR A 703 -73.81 30.31 55.55
C THR A 703 -74.62 29.19 56.18
N HIS A 704 -74.14 27.95 56.13
CA HIS A 704 -74.73 26.83 56.85
C HIS A 704 -74.63 27.02 58.37
N GLY A 705 -73.49 27.49 58.89
CA GLY A 705 -73.32 27.83 60.31
C GLY A 705 -74.25 28.96 60.78
N GLU A 706 -74.43 29.99 59.97
CA GLU A 706 -75.38 31.09 60.20
C GLU A 706 -76.84 30.58 60.19
N GLN A 707 -77.18 29.68 59.27
CA GLN A 707 -78.51 29.05 59.24
C GLN A 707 -78.75 28.16 60.47
N VAL A 708 -77.76 27.37 60.89
CA VAL A 708 -77.84 26.54 62.10
C VAL A 708 -78.02 27.40 63.35
N THR A 709 -77.24 28.47 63.50
CA THR A 709 -77.36 29.39 64.64
C THR A 709 -78.68 30.15 64.64
N SER A 710 -79.17 30.57 63.48
CA SER A 710 -80.51 31.17 63.33
C SER A 710 -81.62 30.18 63.70
N LEU A 711 -81.52 28.93 63.25
CA LEU A 711 -82.48 27.88 63.59
C LEU A 711 -82.45 27.55 65.08
N GLN A 712 -81.26 27.45 65.68
CA GLN A 712 -81.12 27.26 67.12
C GLN A 712 -81.66 28.46 67.91
N GLY A 713 -81.49 29.69 67.41
CA GLY A 713 -82.08 30.89 67.98
C GLY A 713 -83.62 30.88 67.89
N ALA A 714 -84.18 30.44 66.77
CA ALA A 714 -85.62 30.26 66.61
C ALA A 714 -86.17 29.18 67.53
N ILE A 715 -85.48 28.04 67.67
CA ILE A 715 -85.84 26.96 68.60
C ILE A 715 -85.83 27.48 70.04
N ARG A 716 -84.76 28.15 70.48
CA ARG A 716 -84.72 28.76 71.82
C ARG A 716 -85.82 29.82 72.00
N GLY A 717 -86.10 30.62 70.98
CA GLY A 717 -87.22 31.56 70.99
C GLY A 717 -88.56 30.85 71.21
N THR A 718 -88.81 29.74 70.51
CA THR A 718 -90.02 28.94 70.70
C THR A 718 -90.05 28.25 72.06
N GLU A 719 -88.92 27.76 72.57
CA GLU A 719 -88.81 27.19 73.92
C GLU A 719 -89.16 28.24 74.99
N THR A 720 -88.64 29.46 74.88
CA THR A 720 -88.99 30.55 75.80
C THR A 720 -90.46 30.96 75.71
N GLN A 721 -91.06 30.92 74.52
CA GLN A 721 -92.51 31.16 74.35
C GLN A 721 -93.34 30.03 74.98
N ILE A 722 -92.90 28.78 74.84
CA ILE A 722 -93.53 27.61 75.49
C ILE A 722 -93.40 27.73 77.01
N GLU A 723 -92.25 28.12 77.53
CA GLU A 723 -92.04 28.36 78.96
C GLU A 723 -92.90 29.52 79.47
N SER A 724 -93.03 30.62 78.72
CA SER A 724 -93.93 31.72 79.09
C SER A 724 -95.40 31.30 79.05
N ALA A 725 -95.81 30.49 78.07
CA ALA A 725 -97.16 29.96 77.97
C ALA A 725 -97.47 28.95 79.09
N LEU A 726 -96.48 28.15 79.49
CA LEU A 726 -96.56 27.26 80.66
C LEU A 726 -96.64 28.05 81.97
N ALA A 727 -95.88 29.14 82.09
CA ALA A 727 -95.93 30.05 83.23
C ALA A 727 -97.28 30.78 83.31
N GLU A 728 -97.84 31.22 82.18
CA GLU A 728 -99.19 31.77 82.08
C GLU A 728 -100.26 30.73 82.41
N GLN A 729 -100.10 29.49 81.93
CA GLN A 729 -100.99 28.37 82.27
C GLN A 729 -100.94 28.08 83.78
N GLN A 730 -99.76 28.10 84.40
CA GLN A 730 -99.59 27.93 85.85
C GLN A 730 -100.14 29.13 86.64
N ALA A 731 -99.96 30.36 86.17
CA ALA A 731 -100.53 31.57 86.77
C ALA A 731 -102.06 31.57 86.68
N LEU A 732 -102.63 31.14 85.56
CA LEU A 732 -104.07 30.90 85.40
C LEU A 732 -104.54 29.80 86.35
N TYR A 733 -103.81 28.69 86.47
CA TYR A 733 -104.16 27.61 87.40
C TYR A 733 -104.16 28.06 88.86
N GLN A 734 -103.17 28.85 89.27
CA GLN A 734 -103.05 29.40 90.62
C GLN A 734 -104.09 30.49 90.91
N SER A 735 -104.38 31.37 89.95
CA SER A 735 -105.44 32.37 90.04
C SER A 735 -106.82 31.71 90.16
N THR A 736 -107.07 30.66 89.37
CA THR A 736 -108.34 29.91 89.40
C THR A 736 -108.49 29.10 90.69
N MET A 737 -107.41 28.52 91.23
CA MET A 737 -107.41 27.84 92.54
C MET A 737 -107.61 28.79 93.71
N GLN A 738 -107.02 29.99 93.69
CA GLN A 738 -107.25 31.00 94.74
C GLN A 738 -108.66 31.60 94.67
N ALA A 739 -109.22 31.79 93.47
CA ALA A 739 -110.60 32.22 93.28
C ALA A 739 -111.61 31.14 93.71
N THR A 740 -111.37 29.86 93.40
CA THR A 740 -112.24 28.75 93.84
C THR A 740 -112.11 28.46 95.33
N ARG A 741 -110.90 28.51 95.94
CA ARG A 741 -110.76 28.38 97.40
C ARG A 741 -111.42 29.52 98.18
N ARG A 742 -111.32 30.77 97.71
CA ARG A 742 -112.02 31.89 98.35
C ARG A 742 -113.53 31.81 98.20
N THR A 743 -114.04 31.23 97.11
CA THR A 743 -115.49 31.05 96.90
C THR A 743 -116.04 29.84 97.67
N ILE A 744 -115.29 28.75 97.77
CA ILE A 744 -115.64 27.54 98.53
C ILE A 744 -115.61 27.80 100.05
N ASP A 745 -114.63 28.53 100.57
CA ASP A 745 -114.56 28.88 102.01
C ASP A 745 -115.59 29.95 102.45
N THR A 746 -116.14 30.75 101.52
CA THR A 746 -117.25 31.69 101.80
C THR A 746 -118.64 31.11 101.58
N VAL A 747 -118.78 30.06 100.76
CA VAL A 747 -120.08 29.43 100.46
C VAL A 747 -120.40 28.29 101.42
N ASP A 748 -119.39 27.54 101.92
CA ASP A 748 -119.62 26.52 102.95
C ASP A 748 -119.86 27.09 104.37
N LYS A 749 -119.63 28.41 104.58
CA LYS A 749 -120.04 29.13 105.80
C LYS A 749 -121.45 29.73 105.75
N VAL A 750 -122.16 29.65 104.61
CA VAL A 750 -123.47 30.32 104.41
C VAL A 750 -124.62 29.33 104.13
N ALA A 751 -124.37 28.06 103.83
CA ALA A 751 -125.40 27.08 103.48
C ALA A 751 -125.89 26.16 104.63
N ASP A 752 -125.73 26.57 105.89
CA ASP A 752 -126.15 25.81 107.09
C ASP A 752 -127.46 26.32 107.76
N LYS A 753 -128.27 27.14 107.06
CA LYS A 753 -129.47 27.79 107.64
C LYS A 753 -130.84 27.36 107.08
N GLY A 754 -131.01 26.08 106.69
CA GLY A 754 -132.29 25.67 106.12
C GLY A 754 -132.68 24.19 106.14
N ARG A 755 -131.96 23.30 106.83
CA ARG A 755 -132.27 21.86 106.79
C ARG A 755 -133.47 21.52 107.68
N VAL A 756 -134.64 21.46 107.06
CA VAL A 756 -135.82 20.77 107.60
C VAL A 756 -135.61 19.28 107.40
N VAL A 757 -135.64 18.50 108.48
CA VAL A 757 -135.43 17.06 108.46
C VAL A 757 -136.75 16.35 108.74
N SER A 758 -137.21 15.48 107.84
CA SER A 758 -138.47 14.74 108.03
C SER A 758 -138.32 13.23 107.81
N GLY A 759 -139.04 12.40 108.57
CA GLY A 759 -139.10 10.96 108.33
C GLY A 759 -139.95 10.19 109.34
N TYR A 760 -140.17 8.90 109.07
CA TYR A 760 -140.97 8.04 109.94
C TYR A 760 -140.17 7.48 111.12
N LEU A 761 -140.75 7.56 112.32
CA LEU A 761 -140.22 6.96 113.55
C LEU A 761 -141.33 6.21 114.29
N GLU A 762 -140.98 5.07 114.89
CA GLU A 762 -141.89 4.33 115.75
C GLU A 762 -141.78 4.84 117.20
N ARG A 763 -142.91 5.20 117.80
CA ARG A 763 -143.00 5.67 119.18
C ARG A 763 -143.64 4.62 120.06
N TYR A 764 -143.12 4.49 121.28
CA TYR A 764 -143.65 3.59 122.29
C TYR A 764 -144.86 4.22 122.99
N GLU A 765 -146.06 3.65 122.80
CA GLU A 765 -147.25 4.00 123.58
C GLU A 765 -147.33 3.09 124.83
N LYS A 766 -147.41 3.70 126.02
CA LYS A 766 -147.67 2.99 127.28
C LYS A 766 -149.18 2.73 127.38
N GLY A 767 -149.63 1.47 127.29
CA GLY A 767 -151.04 1.14 127.50
C GLY A 767 -151.31 -0.36 127.78
N HIS A 768 -151.56 -0.66 129.06
CA HIS A 768 -152.30 -1.78 129.69
C HIS A 768 -152.20 -3.26 129.24
N LEU A 769 -151.56 -4.02 130.16
CA LEU A 769 -151.76 -5.39 130.66
C LEU A 769 -151.82 -6.63 129.74
N PHE A 770 -152.17 -6.61 128.45
CA PHE A 770 -152.07 -7.85 127.64
C PHE A 770 -151.59 -7.71 126.17
N SER A 771 -151.16 -6.53 125.71
CA SER A 771 -150.44 -6.40 124.42
C SER A 771 -149.79 -5.02 124.30
N SER A 772 -148.48 -4.95 124.02
CA SER A 772 -147.74 -3.70 123.77
C SER A 772 -147.35 -3.60 122.29
N ARG A 773 -147.92 -2.64 121.54
CA ARG A 773 -147.65 -2.41 120.11
C ARG A 773 -146.97 -1.06 119.89
N TRP A 774 -145.88 -1.07 119.13
CA TRP A 774 -145.23 0.13 118.59
C TRP A 774 -146.09 0.71 117.46
N ARG A 775 -146.19 2.04 117.38
CA ARG A 775 -146.90 2.73 116.29
C ARG A 775 -145.98 3.71 115.58
N GLN A 776 -146.04 3.74 114.25
CA GLN A 776 -145.23 4.57 113.39
C GLN A 776 -145.93 5.91 113.12
N TYR A 777 -145.19 7.01 113.30
CA TYR A 777 -145.65 8.38 113.02
C TYR A 777 -144.62 9.11 112.16
N PHE A 778 -145.01 10.20 111.50
CA PHE A 778 -144.12 11.02 110.67
C PHE A 778 -143.65 12.25 111.43
N TYR A 779 -142.34 12.40 111.63
CA TYR A 779 -141.75 13.48 112.40
C TYR A 779 -141.01 14.47 111.51
N VAL A 780 -141.14 15.76 111.80
CA VAL A 780 -140.43 16.85 111.13
C VAL A 780 -139.69 17.69 112.17
N LEU A 781 -138.37 17.77 112.03
CA LEU A 781 -137.46 18.53 112.88
C LEU A 781 -136.97 19.76 112.11
N LYS A 782 -137.34 20.95 112.61
CA LYS A 782 -136.92 22.24 112.06
C LYS A 782 -136.15 23.00 113.13
N HIS A 783 -134.83 23.13 112.93
CA HIS A 783 -133.88 23.62 113.94
C HIS A 783 -133.93 22.80 115.23
N SER A 784 -134.64 23.27 116.25
CA SER A 784 -134.79 22.62 117.55
C SER A 784 -136.22 22.16 117.85
N THR A 785 -137.18 22.38 116.94
CA THR A 785 -138.59 22.04 117.17
C THR A 785 -138.98 20.78 116.40
N LEU A 786 -139.46 19.77 117.14
CA LEU A 786 -139.95 18.49 116.61
C LEU A 786 -141.47 18.51 116.54
N THR A 787 -142.01 18.26 115.36
CA THR A 787 -143.46 18.20 115.08
C THR A 787 -143.85 16.80 114.62
N CYS A 788 -145.03 16.34 115.05
CA CYS A 788 -145.54 14.99 114.78
C CYS A 788 -146.81 15.07 113.91
N TYR A 789 -146.85 14.25 112.87
CA TYR A 789 -147.97 14.06 111.95
C TYR A 789 -148.31 12.57 111.88
N LYS A 790 -149.58 12.21 111.63
CA LYS A 790 -149.94 10.77 111.53
C LYS A 790 -149.32 10.12 110.31
N SER A 791 -149.16 10.87 109.22
CA SER A 791 -148.54 10.40 107.98
C SER A 791 -147.81 11.55 107.25
N LYS A 792 -146.98 11.19 106.26
CA LYS A 792 -146.31 12.16 105.36
C LYS A 792 -147.30 13.00 104.55
N SER A 793 -148.41 12.41 104.11
CA SER A 793 -149.45 13.10 103.34
C SER A 793 -150.09 14.24 104.16
N GLU A 794 -150.35 14.00 105.44
CA GLU A 794 -150.95 15.00 106.35
C GLU A 794 -150.04 16.24 106.54
N HIS A 795 -148.71 16.05 106.47
CA HIS A 795 -147.74 17.13 106.49
C HIS A 795 -147.69 17.92 105.17
N GLU A 796 -147.76 17.23 104.03
CA GLU A 796 -147.68 17.86 102.69
C GLU A 796 -148.94 18.67 102.35
N GLU A 797 -150.11 18.24 102.82
CA GLU A 797 -151.40 18.95 102.66
C GLU A 797 -151.56 20.15 103.63
N ARG A 798 -150.54 20.48 104.43
CA ARG A 798 -150.54 21.53 105.46
C ARG A 798 -151.63 21.37 106.52
N GLY A 799 -151.95 20.12 106.89
CA GLY A 799 -152.85 19.83 108.00
C GLY A 799 -152.28 20.28 109.37
N PRO A 800 -153.13 20.49 110.40
CA PRO A 800 -152.66 20.80 111.74
C PRO A 800 -151.86 19.63 112.35
N PRO A 801 -150.82 19.89 113.15
CA PRO A 801 -149.98 18.84 113.74
C PRO A 801 -150.77 17.98 114.75
N PHE A 802 -150.46 16.68 114.79
CA PHE A 802 -151.15 15.70 115.64
C PHE A 802 -150.95 15.96 117.13
N GLU A 803 -149.78 16.46 117.51
CA GLU A 803 -149.43 16.87 118.87
C GLU A 803 -148.81 18.27 118.85
N ARG A 804 -148.79 18.95 120.02
CA ARG A 804 -148.13 20.24 120.15
C ARG A 804 -146.63 20.11 119.83
N PRO A 805 -146.04 21.03 119.05
CA PRO A 805 -144.61 21.02 118.73
C PRO A 805 -143.74 20.98 120.01
N ILE A 806 -142.76 20.09 120.05
CA ILE A 806 -141.86 19.91 121.19
C ILE A 806 -140.50 20.52 120.85
N SER A 807 -139.99 21.46 121.65
CA SER A 807 -138.61 21.92 121.51
C SER A 807 -137.67 20.94 122.20
N ILE A 808 -136.69 20.42 121.46
CA ILE A 808 -135.70 19.46 121.94
C ILE A 808 -134.33 20.10 122.18
N SER A 809 -134.24 21.43 122.21
CA SER A 809 -133.00 22.12 122.59
C SER A 809 -132.56 21.71 124.00
N GLY A 810 -131.27 21.43 124.19
CA GLY A 810 -130.72 20.98 125.47
C GLY A 810 -130.99 19.52 125.85
N TYR A 811 -131.77 18.74 125.08
CA TYR A 811 -131.95 17.31 125.36
C TYR A 811 -130.66 16.52 125.11
N SER A 812 -130.37 15.52 125.96
CA SER A 812 -129.25 14.61 125.73
C SER A 812 -129.71 13.37 124.95
N VAL A 813 -128.99 13.04 123.87
CA VAL A 813 -129.28 11.90 122.99
C VAL A 813 -128.51 10.68 123.50
N VAL A 814 -129.23 9.65 123.98
CA VAL A 814 -128.61 8.48 124.62
C VAL A 814 -128.89 7.19 123.84
N ARG A 815 -127.83 6.40 123.62
CA ARG A 815 -127.87 5.07 122.98
C ARG A 815 -128.43 4.02 123.94
N SER A 816 -129.32 3.14 123.45
CA SER A 816 -129.75 1.96 124.20
C SER A 816 -128.74 0.83 124.03
N ARG A 817 -128.28 0.20 125.13
CA ARG A 817 -127.33 -0.94 125.11
C ARG A 817 -127.97 -2.28 124.70
N THR A 818 -129.30 -2.38 124.79
CA THR A 818 -130.05 -3.65 124.63
C THR A 818 -130.80 -3.78 123.30
N ASP A 819 -130.84 -2.74 122.46
CA ASP A 819 -131.56 -2.77 121.17
C ASP A 819 -130.95 -1.70 120.25
N GLU A 820 -130.36 -2.15 119.15
CA GLU A 820 -129.56 -1.31 118.25
C GLU A 820 -130.36 -0.25 117.49
N LEU A 821 -131.69 -0.37 117.44
CA LEU A 821 -132.56 0.57 116.72
C LEU A 821 -133.21 1.63 117.62
N LYS A 822 -133.03 1.54 118.96
CA LYS A 822 -133.68 2.44 119.92
C LYS A 822 -132.87 3.69 120.20
N ILE A 823 -133.55 4.85 120.18
CA ILE A 823 -133.02 6.19 120.49
C ILE A 823 -133.82 6.77 121.65
N LYS A 824 -133.13 7.35 122.63
CA LYS A 824 -133.73 7.99 123.80
C LYS A 824 -133.30 9.47 123.85
N LEU A 825 -134.27 10.38 123.93
CA LEU A 825 -134.02 11.79 124.19
C LEU A 825 -134.37 12.08 125.66
N VAL A 826 -133.37 12.49 126.42
CA VAL A 826 -133.49 12.78 127.86
C VAL A 826 -133.52 14.30 128.07
N PRO A 827 -134.61 14.87 128.60
CA PRO A 827 -134.71 16.30 128.84
C PRO A 827 -133.69 16.77 129.90
N PRO A 828 -133.22 18.02 129.81
CA PRO A 828 -132.29 18.61 130.77
C PRO A 828 -132.97 19.00 132.10
N GLU A 829 -134.28 19.26 132.10
CA GLU A 829 -135.05 19.68 133.27
C GLU A 829 -136.07 18.61 133.73
N ALA A 830 -136.14 18.40 135.06
CA ALA A 830 -136.98 17.38 135.69
C ALA A 830 -138.47 17.80 135.66
N GLY A 831 -139.19 17.33 134.63
CA GLY A 831 -140.61 17.58 134.42
C GLY A 831 -141.04 17.35 132.97
N HIS A 832 -140.11 17.45 132.02
CA HIS A 832 -140.37 17.15 130.62
C HIS A 832 -140.31 15.65 130.32
N GLN A 833 -141.15 15.20 129.37
CA GLN A 833 -141.35 13.78 129.10
C GLN A 833 -140.17 13.19 128.31
N MET A 834 -139.65 12.05 128.78
CA MET A 834 -138.61 11.28 128.08
C MET A 834 -139.19 10.64 126.82
N LEU A 835 -138.64 10.98 125.65
CA LEU A 835 -139.11 10.46 124.36
C LEU A 835 -138.30 9.24 123.93
N ARG A 836 -138.99 8.17 123.54
CA ARG A 836 -138.38 6.89 123.11
C ARG A 836 -138.82 6.57 121.69
N PHE A 837 -137.85 6.52 120.79
CA PHE A 837 -138.06 6.23 119.38
C PHE A 837 -137.37 4.92 118.99
N ARG A 838 -137.96 4.20 118.03
CA ARG A 838 -137.30 3.13 117.30
C ARG A 838 -137.19 3.56 115.83
N ALA A 839 -135.97 3.58 115.32
CA ALA A 839 -135.71 3.92 113.93
C ALA A 839 -136.04 2.72 113.02
N PRO A 840 -136.68 2.93 111.86
CA PRO A 840 -136.84 1.87 110.87
C PRO A 840 -135.47 1.36 110.40
N ALA A 841 -135.34 0.05 110.17
CA ALA A 841 -134.08 -0.58 109.77
C ALA A 841 -133.48 0.02 108.47
N SER A 842 -134.30 0.61 107.60
CA SER A 842 -133.89 1.18 106.31
C SER A 842 -133.08 2.47 106.38
N VAL A 843 -133.17 3.25 107.47
CA VAL A 843 -132.49 4.57 107.59
C VAL A 843 -131.36 4.54 108.62
N GLY A 844 -131.34 3.53 109.50
CA GLY A 844 -130.30 3.33 110.51
C GLY A 844 -130.38 4.30 111.70
N ARG A 845 -130.16 3.77 112.92
CA ARG A 845 -130.21 4.54 114.18
C ARG A 845 -129.24 5.73 114.18
N GLU A 846 -128.05 5.53 113.61
CA GLU A 846 -126.96 6.52 113.68
C GLU A 846 -127.30 7.82 112.96
N THR A 847 -128.00 7.72 111.83
CA THR A 847 -128.46 8.87 111.04
C THR A 847 -129.37 9.77 111.85
N TRP A 848 -130.35 9.20 112.56
CA TRP A 848 -131.26 9.96 113.42
C TRP A 848 -130.58 10.48 114.69
N MET A 849 -129.65 9.72 115.28
CA MET A 849 -128.89 10.21 116.44
C MET A 849 -128.04 11.41 116.10
N LYS A 850 -127.30 11.38 114.98
CA LYS A 850 -126.46 12.51 114.56
C LYS A 850 -127.30 13.78 114.41
N ARG A 851 -128.48 13.67 113.78
CA ARG A 851 -129.42 14.78 113.57
C ARG A 851 -130.02 15.32 114.86
N PHE A 852 -130.36 14.45 115.82
CA PHE A 852 -130.82 14.91 117.12
C PHE A 852 -129.71 15.59 117.91
N THR A 853 -128.46 15.10 117.87
CA THR A 853 -127.32 15.72 118.58
C THR A 853 -127.00 17.11 118.02
N GLU A 854 -127.07 17.29 116.70
CA GLU A 854 -126.91 18.61 116.07
C GLU A 854 -128.02 19.58 116.49
N ALA A 855 -129.27 19.11 116.53
CA ALA A 855 -130.42 19.93 116.93
C ALA A 855 -130.43 20.29 118.43
N THR A 856 -129.87 19.44 119.30
CA THR A 856 -129.85 19.68 120.75
C THR A 856 -128.77 20.67 121.19
N GLN A 857 -127.70 20.83 120.40
CA GLN A 857 -126.58 21.76 120.68
C GLN A 857 -126.85 23.22 120.28
N CYS A 858 -127.98 23.50 119.61
CA CYS A 858 -128.38 24.88 119.31
C CYS A 858 -128.86 25.59 120.58
N SER A 859 -127.95 26.31 121.24
CA SER A 859 -128.23 27.28 122.31
C SER A 859 -128.86 28.54 121.72
N SER A 860 -130.04 28.91 122.23
CA SER A 860 -130.78 30.12 121.89
C SER A 860 -129.97 31.38 122.21
N ARG A 861 -129.74 32.22 121.21
CA ARG A 861 -129.60 33.67 121.42
C ARG A 861 -130.93 34.33 121.16
#